data_AF-A0A0P4W0S3-F1
#
_entry.id   AF-A0A0P4W0S3-F1
#
_cell.length_a   1.000
_cell.length_b   1.000
_cell.length_c   1.000
_cell.angle_alpha   90.00
_cell.angle_beta   90.00
_cell.angle_gamma   90.00
#
_symmetry.space_group_name_H-M   'P 1'
#
loop_
_entity.id
_entity.type
_entity.pdbx_description
1 polymer ?
#
loop_
_entity_poly.entity_id
_entity_poly.type
_entity_poly.pdbx_seq_one_letter_code
_entity_poly.pdbx_strand_id
1 'polypeptide(L)'
;MSEAWQERWGKLVSKLLRVQVAPAAGSEEEATLTTTLTGLSQCCSRPRLLQDHQQIQGMVEKCVSHIIDPHGTLVRHSALLLASLLRCPPTLHLPGPTLDQLMAWLGEALRHQGGKKGQPDTVYQLLRALAATLRNTPNPAQEVYLTLAGSHGCLTHTLESSSAWLNKALAMQCLHLLTYVGPEVVTEARQRGEEIFPAEVVSSIQRIVIAVVQQDPPSPIHCSHRLYLHLMASGLSVLYNLVVCAPGQVLGNIIVTACRPFAFYGLPGYSHGDLVDHCPSPSMDFSLSPTQDSDPSSRNYTNRNRRKRLRRKRAQPSRSTSDCNRGVVGVALGGMSVGGVGLGLRGAPPATALANISLKPEWTKGRGQAEGQENQKVSPLPSNSEGEEVHEVNSPAEPQISGSETDFSDFEGSGEKETALMARVRQCSLQAINAVIDKVGKQHKFSFWPPLMCQNPSLMTCVLRDPSLSVRMAALQVINTFLLDSCKVLTLAVESEGKSSYTTLGHQLGVSLRELHRCLALALLSEKFPSALVRTLKTIELLVENVNYSKLQPGLLSKLVTHVKYFMRYKEAVVRANAFSVMVSVLMIKPQVEELRDLLLRYQTPTITAPPAVLPPPSMEEEVPFVVWLKLGLGTGFSPFSYMSHQVPGCHLERQDTTPG
;
A
#
# COMPACT_ATOMS: atom_id res chain seq x y z
N MET A 1 -30.62 -31.13 -9.03
CA MET A 1 -30.49 -30.67 -10.43
C MET A 1 -31.90 -30.42 -10.94
N SER A 2 -32.15 -29.41 -11.77
CA SER A 2 -33.44 -29.30 -12.45
C SER A 2 -33.18 -29.58 -13.92
N GLU A 3 -33.66 -30.71 -14.44
CA GLU A 3 -33.57 -31.10 -15.86
C GLU A 3 -34.02 -29.95 -16.78
N ALA A 4 -35.01 -29.17 -16.32
CA ALA A 4 -35.49 -27.97 -16.99
C ALA A 4 -34.40 -26.90 -17.24
N TRP A 5 -33.39 -26.77 -16.37
CA TRP A 5 -32.27 -25.84 -16.60
C TRP A 5 -31.37 -26.33 -17.73
N GLN A 6 -31.00 -27.62 -17.73
CA GLN A 6 -30.14 -28.20 -18.77
C GLN A 6 -30.82 -28.17 -20.14
N GLU A 7 -32.12 -28.48 -20.19
CA GLU A 7 -32.91 -28.42 -21.42
C GLU A 7 -33.00 -26.98 -21.96
N ARG A 8 -33.27 -25.99 -21.08
CA ARG A 8 -33.30 -24.57 -21.47
C ARG A 8 -31.93 -24.09 -21.95
N TRP A 9 -30.86 -24.45 -21.25
CA TRP A 9 -29.48 -24.14 -21.63
C TRP A 9 -29.15 -24.71 -23.02
N GLY A 10 -29.38 -26.01 -23.24
CA GLY A 10 -29.11 -26.67 -24.52
C GLY A 10 -29.89 -26.05 -25.68
N LYS A 11 -31.18 -25.72 -25.49
CA LYS A 11 -32.00 -25.02 -26.49
C LYS A 11 -31.42 -23.66 -26.85
N LEU A 12 -31.01 -22.86 -25.87
CA LEU A 12 -30.47 -21.52 -26.13
C LEU A 12 -29.09 -21.55 -26.78
N VAL A 13 -28.21 -22.47 -26.36
CA VAL A 13 -26.87 -22.59 -26.96
C VAL A 13 -26.96 -23.08 -28.40
N SER A 14 -27.80 -24.09 -28.68
CA SER A 14 -28.01 -24.56 -30.04
C SER A 14 -28.57 -23.46 -30.96
N LYS A 15 -29.45 -22.59 -30.45
CA LYS A 15 -29.93 -21.41 -31.19
C LYS A 15 -28.80 -20.44 -31.52
N LEU A 16 -27.95 -20.08 -30.55
CA LEU A 16 -26.82 -19.17 -30.77
C LEU A 16 -25.81 -19.73 -31.78
N LEU A 17 -25.43 -20.99 -31.65
CA LEU A 17 -24.42 -21.62 -32.52
C LEU A 17 -24.91 -21.81 -33.97
N ARG A 18 -26.23 -21.92 -34.19
CA ARG A 18 -26.84 -22.07 -35.53
C ARG A 18 -26.91 -20.78 -36.34
N VAL A 19 -26.78 -19.60 -35.72
CA VAL A 19 -26.79 -18.32 -36.44
C VAL A 19 -25.60 -18.28 -37.38
N GLN A 20 -25.77 -18.04 -38.68
CA GLN A 20 -24.65 -17.98 -39.63
C GLN A 20 -24.44 -16.60 -40.25
N VAL A 21 -25.47 -15.77 -40.26
CA VAL A 21 -25.46 -14.44 -40.90
C VAL A 21 -25.70 -13.37 -39.84
N ALA A 22 -25.06 -12.22 -40.00
CA ALA A 22 -25.29 -11.06 -39.15
C ALA A 22 -26.74 -10.55 -39.36
N PRO A 23 -27.56 -10.45 -38.31
CA PRO A 23 -28.94 -9.97 -38.46
C PRO A 23 -28.96 -8.51 -38.89
N ALA A 24 -29.90 -8.14 -39.76
CA ALA A 24 -30.10 -6.75 -40.14
C ALA A 24 -30.63 -5.94 -38.93
N ALA A 25 -30.19 -4.69 -38.80
CA ALA A 25 -30.62 -3.82 -37.71
C ALA A 25 -32.15 -3.63 -37.70
N GLY A 26 -32.80 -3.88 -36.56
CA GLY A 26 -34.25 -3.81 -36.38
C GLY A 26 -35.03 -5.02 -36.91
N SER A 27 -34.35 -6.10 -37.31
CA SER A 27 -35.01 -7.33 -37.77
C SER A 27 -35.57 -8.17 -36.62
N GLU A 28 -36.54 -9.03 -36.94
CA GLU A 28 -37.04 -10.06 -36.01
C GLU A 28 -35.92 -11.02 -35.58
N GLU A 29 -34.97 -11.30 -36.48
CA GLU A 29 -33.78 -12.08 -36.18
C GLU A 29 -32.90 -11.42 -35.10
N GLU A 30 -32.73 -10.11 -35.12
CA GLU A 30 -32.02 -9.38 -34.06
C GLU A 30 -32.74 -9.46 -32.71
N ALA A 31 -34.07 -9.36 -32.69
CA ALA A 31 -34.87 -9.48 -31.48
C ALA A 31 -34.79 -10.91 -30.89
N THR A 32 -34.85 -11.94 -31.74
CA THR A 32 -34.68 -13.34 -31.30
C THR A 32 -33.26 -13.62 -30.79
N LEU A 33 -32.25 -13.01 -31.39
CA LEU A 33 -30.86 -13.13 -30.94
C LEU A 33 -30.64 -12.39 -29.62
N THR A 34 -31.22 -11.21 -29.46
CA THR A 34 -31.21 -10.43 -28.21
C THR A 34 -31.82 -11.20 -27.04
N THR A 35 -32.99 -11.80 -27.24
CA THR A 35 -33.64 -12.64 -26.23
C THR A 35 -32.83 -13.91 -25.93
N THR A 36 -32.18 -14.48 -26.94
CA THR A 36 -31.29 -15.65 -26.77
C THR A 36 -30.06 -15.31 -25.93
N LEU A 37 -29.34 -14.23 -26.24
CA LEU A 37 -28.16 -13.78 -25.49
C LEU A 37 -28.51 -13.44 -24.03
N THR A 38 -29.61 -12.71 -23.83
CA THR A 38 -30.07 -12.34 -22.48
C THR A 38 -30.47 -13.58 -21.68
N GLY A 39 -31.20 -14.51 -22.31
CA GLY A 39 -31.59 -15.77 -21.69
C GLY A 39 -30.40 -16.64 -21.31
N LEU A 40 -29.36 -16.69 -22.16
CA LEU A 40 -28.11 -17.40 -21.86
C LEU A 40 -27.39 -16.77 -20.67
N SER A 41 -27.29 -15.44 -20.63
CA SER A 41 -26.65 -14.74 -19.51
C SER A 41 -27.35 -15.01 -18.19
N GLN A 42 -28.69 -15.02 -18.17
CA GLN A 42 -29.47 -15.34 -16.95
C GLN A 42 -29.20 -16.78 -16.47
N CYS A 43 -29.04 -17.72 -17.40
CA CYS A 43 -28.72 -19.10 -17.07
C CYS A 43 -27.30 -19.26 -16.48
N CYS A 44 -26.37 -18.35 -16.79
CA CYS A 44 -24.99 -18.35 -16.27
C CYS A 44 -24.86 -17.94 -14.79
N SER A 45 -25.95 -17.52 -14.14
CA SER A 45 -25.97 -17.16 -12.70
C SER A 45 -25.59 -18.31 -11.75
N ARG A 46 -25.48 -19.55 -12.25
CA ARG A 46 -25.06 -20.74 -11.50
C ARG A 46 -23.75 -21.33 -12.08
N PRO A 47 -22.58 -20.73 -11.78
CA PRO A 47 -21.30 -21.07 -12.43
C PRO A 47 -20.80 -22.50 -12.17
N ARG A 48 -21.29 -23.18 -11.13
CA ARG A 48 -20.93 -24.57 -10.82
C ARG A 48 -21.46 -25.60 -11.83
N LEU A 49 -22.33 -25.19 -12.75
CA LEU A 49 -23.00 -26.05 -13.73
C LEU A 49 -22.39 -25.97 -15.14
N LEU A 50 -21.43 -25.07 -15.35
CA LEU A 50 -20.74 -24.88 -16.63
C LEU A 50 -19.46 -25.72 -16.66
N GLN A 51 -19.57 -26.95 -17.16
CA GLN A 51 -18.45 -27.91 -17.21
C GLN A 51 -17.95 -28.21 -18.63
N ASP A 52 -18.67 -27.79 -19.68
CA ASP A 52 -18.27 -28.03 -21.06
C ASP A 52 -17.46 -26.83 -21.63
N HIS A 53 -16.14 -26.95 -21.55
CA HIS A 53 -15.20 -25.93 -22.04
C HIS A 53 -15.30 -25.70 -23.55
N GLN A 54 -15.60 -26.72 -24.35
CA GLN A 54 -15.72 -26.58 -25.80
C GLN A 54 -16.99 -25.81 -26.17
N GLN A 55 -18.09 -26.08 -25.48
CA GLN A 55 -19.34 -25.35 -25.67
C GLN A 55 -19.17 -23.87 -25.30
N ILE A 56 -18.48 -23.56 -24.19
CA ILE A 56 -18.19 -22.18 -23.77
C ILE A 56 -17.30 -21.47 -24.80
N GLN A 57 -16.24 -22.14 -25.28
CA GLN A 57 -15.36 -21.59 -26.30
C GLN A 57 -16.14 -21.26 -27.59
N GLY A 58 -16.96 -22.18 -28.09
CA GLY A 58 -17.77 -21.95 -29.29
C GLY A 58 -18.76 -20.78 -29.13
N MET A 59 -19.30 -20.57 -27.93
CA MET A 59 -20.15 -19.41 -27.63
C MET A 59 -19.35 -18.10 -27.63
N VAL A 60 -18.15 -18.09 -27.03
CA VAL A 60 -17.26 -16.93 -27.03
C VAL A 60 -16.86 -16.55 -28.47
N GLU A 61 -16.43 -17.52 -29.27
CA GLU A 61 -16.11 -17.33 -30.68
C GLU A 61 -17.29 -16.75 -31.45
N LYS A 62 -18.50 -17.22 -31.16
CA LYS A 62 -19.71 -16.71 -31.80
C LYS A 62 -20.01 -15.25 -31.45
N CYS A 63 -19.88 -14.90 -30.17
CA CYS A 63 -20.11 -13.54 -29.68
C CYS A 63 -19.10 -12.52 -30.25
N VAL A 64 -17.92 -12.98 -30.64
CA VAL A 64 -16.80 -12.15 -31.11
C VAL A 64 -16.63 -12.22 -32.64
N SER A 65 -17.37 -13.11 -33.30
CA SER A 65 -17.38 -13.23 -34.76
C SER A 65 -18.02 -12.03 -35.46
N HIS A 66 -17.84 -11.92 -36.78
CA HIS A 66 -18.46 -10.90 -37.65
C HIS A 66 -20.00 -10.83 -37.57
N ILE A 67 -20.65 -11.81 -36.94
CA ILE A 67 -22.10 -11.84 -36.71
C ILE A 67 -22.53 -10.72 -35.77
N ILE A 68 -21.66 -10.34 -34.83
CA ILE A 68 -21.95 -9.28 -33.86
C ILE A 68 -21.02 -8.10 -34.15
N ASP A 69 -21.57 -7.13 -34.87
CA ASP A 69 -20.88 -5.87 -35.16
C ASP A 69 -20.52 -5.16 -33.83
N PRO A 70 -19.23 -4.85 -33.56
CA PRO A 70 -18.80 -4.08 -32.39
C PRO A 70 -19.42 -2.66 -32.34
N HIS A 71 -19.96 -2.17 -33.45
CA HIS A 71 -20.65 -0.89 -33.53
C HIS A 71 -22.18 -0.98 -33.32
N GLY A 72 -22.72 -2.20 -33.29
CA GLY A 72 -24.15 -2.48 -33.25
C GLY A 72 -24.79 -2.44 -31.86
N THR A 73 -26.08 -2.72 -31.84
CA THR A 73 -27.01 -2.77 -30.68
C THR A 73 -26.88 -4.05 -29.85
N LEU A 74 -26.44 -5.15 -30.47
CA LEU A 74 -26.25 -6.46 -29.84
C LEU A 74 -25.03 -6.51 -28.89
N VAL A 75 -24.14 -5.52 -28.96
CA VAL A 75 -22.89 -5.44 -28.20
C VAL A 75 -23.13 -5.54 -26.69
N ARG A 76 -24.15 -4.84 -26.17
CA ARG A 76 -24.51 -4.88 -24.74
C ARG A 76 -24.83 -6.29 -24.27
N HIS A 77 -25.69 -7.00 -25.00
CA HIS A 77 -26.15 -8.36 -24.65
C HIS A 77 -25.02 -9.38 -24.79
N SER A 78 -24.16 -9.19 -25.79
CA SER A 78 -22.98 -10.03 -26.02
C SER A 78 -21.95 -9.84 -24.92
N ALA A 79 -21.65 -8.59 -24.55
CA ALA A 79 -20.75 -8.26 -23.45
C ALA A 79 -21.26 -8.80 -22.10
N LEU A 80 -22.57 -8.71 -21.85
CA LEU A 80 -23.21 -9.28 -20.66
C LEU A 80 -23.03 -10.81 -20.59
N LEU A 81 -23.26 -11.51 -21.71
CA LEU A 81 -23.04 -12.95 -21.80
C LEU A 81 -21.56 -13.31 -21.59
N LEU A 82 -20.64 -12.61 -22.27
CA LEU A 82 -19.19 -12.81 -22.13
C LEU A 82 -18.73 -12.60 -20.67
N ALA A 83 -19.18 -11.53 -20.02
CA ALA A 83 -18.88 -11.25 -18.62
C ALA A 83 -19.39 -12.35 -17.65
N SER A 84 -20.42 -13.08 -18.05
CA SER A 84 -21.00 -14.18 -17.27
C SER A 84 -20.27 -15.50 -17.54
N LEU A 85 -19.98 -15.81 -18.81
CA LEU A 85 -19.24 -17.02 -19.21
C LEU A 85 -17.82 -17.03 -18.64
N LEU A 86 -17.11 -15.90 -18.75
CA LEU A 86 -15.69 -15.79 -18.40
C LEU A 86 -15.44 -15.63 -16.89
N ARG A 87 -16.51 -15.50 -16.09
CA ARG A 87 -16.44 -15.45 -14.62
C ARG A 87 -16.29 -16.83 -13.97
N CYS A 88 -16.45 -17.91 -14.75
CA CYS A 88 -16.31 -19.27 -14.24
C CYS A 88 -14.85 -19.60 -13.86
N PRO A 89 -14.62 -20.49 -12.86
CA PRO A 89 -13.32 -20.76 -12.23
C PRO A 89 -12.17 -21.15 -13.21
N PRO A 90 -10.89 -21.15 -12.76
CA PRO A 90 -9.67 -20.88 -13.55
C PRO A 90 -9.21 -21.97 -14.53
N THR A 91 -10.11 -22.85 -14.98
CA THR A 91 -9.80 -23.93 -15.93
C THR A 91 -10.18 -23.59 -17.37
N LEU A 92 -10.83 -22.44 -17.62
CA LEU A 92 -11.15 -22.00 -18.97
C LEU A 92 -9.91 -21.39 -19.64
N HIS A 93 -9.13 -22.24 -20.29
CA HIS A 93 -8.09 -21.81 -21.21
C HIS A 93 -8.72 -21.55 -22.59
N LEU A 94 -8.91 -20.28 -22.92
CA LEU A 94 -9.21 -19.90 -24.29
C LEU A 94 -7.95 -20.09 -25.16
N PRO A 95 -8.08 -20.61 -26.39
CA PRO A 95 -6.96 -20.63 -27.33
C PRO A 95 -6.45 -19.20 -27.57
N GLY A 96 -5.14 -19.06 -27.79
CA GLY A 96 -4.51 -17.78 -28.15
C GLY A 96 -5.26 -16.97 -29.21
N PRO A 97 -5.61 -17.51 -30.40
CA PRO A 97 -6.30 -16.75 -31.43
C PRO A 97 -7.69 -16.27 -31.01
N THR A 98 -8.45 -17.12 -30.31
CA THR A 98 -9.79 -16.78 -29.79
C THR A 98 -9.69 -15.66 -28.75
N LEU A 99 -8.67 -15.70 -27.92
CA LEU A 99 -8.40 -14.67 -26.92
C LEU A 99 -8.01 -13.34 -27.58
N ASP A 100 -7.10 -13.35 -28.55
CA ASP A 100 -6.67 -12.15 -29.25
C ASP A 100 -7.84 -11.49 -29.99
N GLN A 101 -8.69 -12.30 -30.64
CA GLN A 101 -9.91 -11.84 -31.29
C GLN A 101 -10.89 -11.22 -30.29
N LEU A 102 -11.07 -11.84 -29.12
CA LEU A 102 -11.93 -11.35 -28.04
C LEU A 102 -11.42 -10.01 -27.48
N MET A 103 -10.12 -9.88 -27.24
CA MET A 103 -9.49 -8.65 -26.76
C MET A 103 -9.58 -7.53 -27.79
N ALA A 104 -9.36 -7.83 -29.07
CA ALA A 104 -9.51 -6.87 -30.17
C ALA A 104 -10.96 -6.39 -30.31
N TRP A 105 -11.93 -7.31 -30.28
CA TRP A 105 -13.36 -6.97 -30.37
C TRP A 105 -13.82 -6.13 -29.17
N LEU A 106 -13.42 -6.49 -27.94
CA LEU A 106 -13.74 -5.70 -26.74
C LEU A 106 -13.10 -4.32 -26.79
N GLY A 107 -11.85 -4.20 -27.26
CA GLY A 107 -11.16 -2.93 -27.42
C GLY A 107 -11.84 -2.00 -28.42
N GLU A 108 -12.24 -2.53 -29.58
CA GLU A 108 -12.92 -1.75 -30.63
C GLU A 108 -14.34 -1.36 -30.21
N ALA A 109 -15.11 -2.29 -29.63
CA ALA A 109 -16.43 -2.00 -29.09
C ALA A 109 -16.35 -0.92 -28.00
N LEU A 110 -15.37 -0.98 -27.09
CA LEU A 110 -15.20 0.01 -26.04
C LEU A 110 -14.79 1.38 -26.60
N ARG A 111 -13.90 1.41 -27.60
CA ARG A 111 -13.49 2.66 -28.28
C ARG A 111 -14.68 3.36 -28.92
N HIS A 112 -15.52 2.63 -29.64
CA HIS A 112 -16.66 3.21 -30.33
C HIS A 112 -17.80 3.60 -29.37
N GLN A 113 -18.16 2.75 -28.40
CA GLN A 113 -19.24 3.04 -27.47
C GLN A 113 -18.83 4.10 -26.43
N GLY A 114 -17.55 4.19 -26.07
CA GLY A 114 -17.02 5.21 -25.15
C GLY A 114 -17.09 6.64 -25.70
N GLY A 115 -17.13 6.82 -27.02
CA GLY A 115 -17.31 8.13 -27.66
C GLY A 115 -18.77 8.61 -27.75
N LYS A 116 -19.75 7.71 -27.57
CA LYS A 116 -21.17 8.04 -27.68
C LYS A 116 -21.72 8.53 -26.34
N LYS A 117 -22.08 9.82 -26.27
CA LYS A 117 -22.82 10.39 -25.13
C LYS A 117 -24.20 9.73 -25.05
N GLY A 118 -24.40 8.79 -24.11
CA GLY A 118 -25.74 8.26 -23.80
C GLY A 118 -25.87 6.78 -23.43
N GLN A 119 -24.81 5.96 -23.53
CA GLN A 119 -24.91 4.53 -23.18
C GLN A 119 -23.91 4.08 -22.08
N PRO A 120 -24.05 4.58 -20.83
CA PRO A 120 -23.15 4.20 -19.73
C PRO A 120 -23.20 2.70 -19.42
N ASP A 121 -24.37 2.06 -19.57
CA ASP A 121 -24.57 0.64 -19.31
C ASP A 121 -23.84 -0.27 -20.30
N THR A 122 -23.78 0.09 -21.59
CA THR A 122 -23.09 -0.71 -22.60
C THR A 122 -21.59 -0.73 -22.32
N VAL A 123 -21.02 0.44 -22.00
CA VAL A 123 -19.62 0.58 -21.56
C VAL A 123 -19.37 -0.22 -20.29
N TYR A 124 -20.28 -0.17 -19.32
CA TYR A 124 -20.19 -0.97 -18.09
C TYR A 124 -20.08 -2.48 -18.37
N GLN A 125 -20.96 -3.04 -19.21
CA GLN A 125 -20.92 -4.48 -19.52
C GLN A 125 -19.65 -4.87 -20.30
N LEU A 126 -19.18 -4.02 -21.21
CA LEU A 126 -17.92 -4.22 -21.92
C LEU A 126 -16.72 -4.25 -20.96
N LEU A 127 -16.67 -3.33 -20.00
CA LEU A 127 -15.62 -3.30 -18.97
C LEU A 127 -15.68 -4.53 -18.05
N ARG A 128 -16.88 -5.04 -17.71
CA ARG A 128 -17.00 -6.30 -16.95
C ARG A 128 -16.48 -7.50 -17.72
N ALA A 129 -16.82 -7.60 -19.01
CA ALA A 129 -16.31 -8.65 -19.89
C ALA A 129 -14.79 -8.58 -19.98
N LEU A 130 -14.25 -7.39 -20.21
CA LEU A 130 -12.80 -7.14 -20.26
C LEU A 130 -12.12 -7.49 -18.93
N ALA A 131 -12.67 -7.10 -17.78
CA ALA A 131 -12.13 -7.47 -16.48
C ALA A 131 -12.12 -8.99 -16.26
N ALA A 132 -13.13 -9.72 -16.76
CA ALA A 132 -13.16 -11.18 -16.69
C ALA A 132 -12.10 -11.82 -17.61
N THR A 133 -11.91 -11.27 -18.81
CA THR A 133 -10.87 -11.72 -19.75
C THR A 133 -9.47 -11.57 -19.16
N LEU A 134 -9.14 -10.37 -18.65
CA LEU A 134 -7.82 -10.03 -18.13
C LEU A 134 -7.42 -10.89 -16.93
N ARG A 135 -8.39 -11.34 -16.12
CA ARG A 135 -8.14 -12.25 -14.98
C ARG A 135 -7.61 -13.60 -15.41
N ASN A 136 -7.99 -14.06 -16.59
CA ASN A 136 -7.64 -15.38 -17.12
C ASN A 136 -6.41 -15.32 -18.04
N THR A 137 -5.82 -14.13 -18.24
CA THR A 137 -4.69 -13.92 -19.17
C THR A 137 -3.48 -13.33 -18.45
N PRO A 138 -2.54 -14.16 -17.97
CA PRO A 138 -1.47 -13.69 -17.11
C PRO A 138 -0.39 -12.84 -17.80
N ASN A 139 -0.33 -12.76 -19.13
CA ASN A 139 0.58 -11.87 -19.88
C ASN A 139 0.01 -11.62 -21.29
N PRO A 140 -0.72 -10.52 -21.54
CA PRO A 140 -1.23 -10.22 -22.88
C PRO A 140 -0.12 -9.79 -23.85
N ALA A 141 -0.38 -9.92 -25.16
CA ALA A 141 0.55 -9.48 -26.20
C ALA A 141 0.77 -7.96 -26.18
N GLN A 142 1.90 -7.50 -26.73
CA GLN A 142 2.27 -6.07 -26.74
C GLN A 142 1.21 -5.18 -27.43
N GLU A 143 0.58 -5.67 -28.50
CA GLU A 143 -0.49 -4.96 -29.20
C GLU A 143 -1.71 -4.70 -28.30
N VAL A 144 -2.02 -5.62 -27.40
CA VAL A 144 -3.12 -5.49 -26.44
C VAL A 144 -2.82 -4.39 -25.42
N TYR A 145 -1.58 -4.25 -24.97
CA TYR A 145 -1.18 -3.14 -24.10
C TYR A 145 -1.37 -1.77 -24.78
N LEU A 146 -0.97 -1.65 -26.06
CA LEU A 146 -1.09 -0.42 -26.82
C LEU A 146 -2.56 -0.06 -27.10
N THR A 147 -3.38 -1.03 -27.51
CA THR A 147 -4.80 -0.80 -27.83
C THR A 147 -5.63 -0.46 -26.59
N LEU A 148 -5.36 -1.09 -25.44
CA LEU A 148 -6.11 -0.85 -24.21
C LEU A 148 -5.60 0.37 -23.43
N ALA A 149 -4.29 0.55 -23.33
CA ALA A 149 -3.68 1.46 -22.37
C ALA A 149 -2.61 2.42 -22.96
N GLY A 150 -2.40 2.43 -24.28
CA GLY A 150 -1.53 3.39 -24.96
C GLY A 150 -2.07 4.83 -24.90
N SER A 151 -1.43 5.75 -25.63
CA SER A 151 -1.85 7.16 -25.72
C SER A 151 -3.31 7.34 -26.18
N HIS A 152 -3.76 6.50 -27.09
CA HIS A 152 -5.14 6.40 -27.58
C HIS A 152 -5.86 5.12 -27.09
N GLY A 153 -5.46 4.62 -25.92
CA GLY A 153 -6.02 3.43 -25.32
C GLY A 153 -7.51 3.59 -24.97
N CYS A 154 -8.30 2.54 -25.16
CA CYS A 154 -9.73 2.60 -24.82
C CYS A 154 -9.98 2.76 -23.30
N LEU A 155 -9.12 2.20 -22.44
CA LEU A 155 -9.24 2.33 -20.99
C LEU A 155 -8.84 3.73 -20.51
N THR A 156 -7.76 4.29 -21.06
CA THR A 156 -7.29 5.63 -20.73
C THR A 156 -8.30 6.68 -21.19
N HIS A 157 -8.85 6.54 -22.40
CA HIS A 157 -9.95 7.37 -22.88
C HIS A 157 -11.21 7.26 -22.01
N THR A 158 -11.59 6.05 -21.57
CA THR A 158 -12.77 5.86 -20.70
C THR A 158 -12.59 6.54 -19.34
N LEU A 159 -11.39 6.50 -18.76
CA LEU A 159 -11.08 7.21 -17.51
C LEU A 159 -11.12 8.73 -17.66
N GLU A 160 -10.71 9.25 -18.82
CA GLU A 160 -10.66 10.69 -19.12
C GLU A 160 -12.04 11.27 -19.46
N SER A 161 -12.84 10.57 -20.27
CA SER A 161 -14.09 11.09 -20.87
C SER A 161 -15.38 10.67 -20.16
N SER A 162 -15.39 9.56 -19.42
CA SER A 162 -16.62 9.04 -18.83
C SER A 162 -17.11 9.94 -17.69
N SER A 163 -18.36 10.38 -17.75
CA SER A 163 -19.03 11.05 -16.63
C SER A 163 -19.48 10.06 -15.54
N ALA A 164 -19.69 8.79 -15.89
CA ALA A 164 -20.14 7.77 -14.95
C ALA A 164 -18.96 7.23 -14.12
N TRP A 165 -19.02 7.45 -12.79
CA TRP A 165 -18.01 6.97 -11.83
C TRP A 165 -17.88 5.45 -11.81
N LEU A 166 -18.96 4.73 -12.07
CA LEU A 166 -18.96 3.28 -12.16
C LEU A 166 -18.04 2.77 -13.28
N ASN A 167 -18.12 3.41 -14.44
CA ASN A 167 -17.27 3.09 -15.58
C ASN A 167 -15.81 3.46 -15.29
N LYS A 168 -15.55 4.59 -14.61
CA LYS A 168 -14.20 4.93 -14.14
C LYS A 168 -13.63 3.87 -13.20
N ALA A 169 -14.40 3.42 -12.21
CA ALA A 169 -13.96 2.41 -11.25
C ALA A 169 -13.63 1.07 -11.90
N LEU A 170 -14.47 0.58 -12.82
CA LEU A 170 -14.21 -0.65 -13.56
C LEU A 170 -13.06 -0.51 -14.56
N ALA A 171 -12.92 0.62 -15.24
CA ALA A 171 -11.80 0.87 -16.13
C ALA A 171 -10.48 0.87 -15.35
N MET A 172 -10.45 1.48 -14.16
CA MET A 172 -9.30 1.44 -13.26
C MET A 172 -9.00 0.02 -12.78
N GLN A 173 -10.03 -0.79 -12.51
CA GLN A 173 -9.86 -2.20 -12.17
C GLN A 173 -9.27 -3.02 -13.33
N CYS A 174 -9.70 -2.76 -14.57
CA CYS A 174 -9.11 -3.38 -15.76
C CYS A 174 -7.64 -2.99 -15.90
N LEU A 175 -7.27 -1.73 -15.68
CA LEU A 175 -5.87 -1.30 -15.66
C LEU A 175 -5.06 -1.96 -14.53
N HIS A 176 -5.65 -2.11 -13.34
CA HIS A 176 -5.01 -2.83 -12.25
C HIS A 176 -4.70 -4.29 -12.66
N LEU A 177 -5.63 -4.96 -13.34
CA LEU A 177 -5.40 -6.31 -13.84
C LEU A 177 -4.36 -6.37 -14.94
N LEU A 178 -4.41 -5.44 -15.88
CA LEU A 178 -3.46 -5.34 -16.99
C LEU A 178 -2.02 -5.09 -16.52
N THR A 179 -1.86 -4.33 -15.43
CA THR A 179 -0.55 -3.96 -14.87
C THR A 179 -0.04 -4.92 -13.79
N TYR A 180 -0.84 -5.88 -13.38
CA TYR A 180 -0.42 -6.86 -12.37
C TYR A 180 0.53 -7.88 -12.99
N VAL A 181 1.73 -7.99 -12.42
CA VAL A 181 2.75 -8.96 -12.86
C VAL A 181 3.26 -9.71 -11.63
N GLY A 182 3.40 -11.03 -11.76
CA GLY A 182 3.90 -11.88 -10.69
C GLY A 182 5.33 -11.50 -10.25
N PRO A 183 5.67 -11.64 -8.95
CA PRO A 183 6.96 -11.21 -8.43
C PRO A 183 8.15 -11.92 -9.08
N GLU A 184 7.98 -13.18 -9.49
CA GLU A 184 9.00 -13.97 -10.18
C GLU A 184 9.39 -13.32 -11.52
N VAL A 185 8.39 -13.00 -12.35
CA VAL A 185 8.59 -12.32 -13.64
C VAL A 185 9.25 -10.96 -13.47
N VAL A 186 8.84 -10.18 -12.45
CA VAL A 186 9.48 -8.90 -12.13
C VAL A 186 10.95 -9.08 -11.78
N THR A 187 11.29 -10.10 -10.97
CA THR A 187 12.68 -10.36 -10.60
C THR A 187 13.54 -10.80 -11.78
N GLU A 188 13.00 -11.62 -12.69
CA GLU A 188 13.69 -12.04 -13.91
C GLU A 188 13.93 -10.85 -14.86
N ALA A 189 12.90 -10.05 -15.13
CA ALA A 189 13.02 -8.86 -15.96
C ALA A 189 14.03 -7.86 -15.38
N ARG A 190 14.04 -7.68 -14.05
CA ARG A 190 15.02 -6.83 -13.36
C ARG A 190 16.45 -7.35 -13.50
N GLN A 191 16.66 -8.67 -13.46
CA GLN A 191 17.99 -9.26 -13.67
C GLN A 191 18.48 -9.10 -15.10
N ARG A 192 17.57 -9.14 -16.08
CA ARG A 192 17.89 -8.97 -17.51
C ARG A 192 17.92 -7.51 -17.97
N GLY A 193 17.41 -6.58 -17.16
CA GLY A 193 17.26 -5.18 -17.54
C GLY A 193 16.18 -4.95 -18.60
N GLU A 194 15.19 -5.85 -18.68
CA GLU A 194 14.12 -5.83 -19.68
C GLU A 194 12.96 -4.94 -19.24
N GLU A 195 12.37 -4.22 -20.19
CA GLU A 195 11.12 -3.50 -19.99
C GLU A 195 9.93 -4.47 -20.04
N ILE A 196 9.17 -4.53 -18.95
CA ILE A 196 7.96 -5.38 -18.87
C ILE A 196 6.82 -4.77 -19.67
N PHE A 197 6.71 -3.43 -19.66
CA PHE A 197 5.66 -2.70 -20.35
C PHE A 197 6.27 -1.71 -21.34
N PRO A 198 5.63 -1.46 -22.50
CA PRO A 198 6.06 -0.41 -23.42
C PRO A 198 6.09 0.97 -22.73
N ALA A 199 7.15 1.75 -22.96
CA ALA A 199 7.33 3.07 -22.32
C ALA A 199 6.15 4.03 -22.54
N GLU A 200 5.54 4.01 -23.73
CA GLU A 200 4.33 4.81 -24.05
C GLU A 200 3.15 4.45 -23.14
N VAL A 201 2.94 3.14 -22.92
CA VAL A 201 1.86 2.62 -22.07
C VAL A 201 2.09 3.02 -20.62
N VAL A 202 3.32 2.91 -20.12
CA VAL A 202 3.67 3.35 -18.76
C VAL A 202 3.39 4.84 -18.59
N SER A 203 3.82 5.68 -19.53
CA SER A 203 3.61 7.14 -19.46
C SER A 203 2.12 7.50 -19.53
N SER A 204 1.36 6.88 -20.43
CA SER A 204 -0.08 7.10 -20.59
C SER A 204 -0.86 6.71 -19.33
N ILE A 205 -0.61 5.51 -18.79
CA ILE A 205 -1.26 5.03 -17.56
C ILE A 205 -0.87 5.92 -16.38
N GLN A 206 0.41 6.26 -16.18
CA GLN A 206 0.83 7.13 -15.08
C GLN A 206 0.11 8.48 -15.12
N ARG A 207 0.08 9.14 -16.28
CA ARG A 207 -0.60 10.43 -16.47
C ARG A 207 -2.08 10.34 -16.08
N ILE A 208 -2.82 9.39 -16.65
CA ILE A 208 -4.27 9.33 -16.43
C ILE A 208 -4.62 8.90 -15.00
N VAL A 209 -3.86 7.95 -14.43
CA VAL A 209 -4.12 7.48 -13.06
C VAL A 209 -3.83 8.57 -12.05
N ILE A 210 -2.72 9.31 -12.20
CA ILE A 210 -2.43 10.47 -11.34
C ILE A 210 -3.53 11.52 -11.47
N ALA A 211 -3.97 11.83 -12.70
CA ALA A 211 -5.05 12.79 -12.93
C ALA A 211 -6.37 12.35 -12.27
N VAL A 212 -6.71 11.06 -12.28
CA VAL A 212 -7.93 10.53 -11.64
C VAL A 212 -7.79 10.49 -10.11
N VAL A 213 -6.62 10.15 -9.58
CA VAL A 213 -6.35 10.11 -8.14
C VAL A 213 -6.34 11.52 -7.53
N GLN A 214 -5.95 12.53 -8.29
CA GLN A 214 -5.95 13.93 -7.88
C GLN A 214 -7.28 14.65 -8.13
N GLN A 215 -8.28 14.00 -8.73
CA GLN A 215 -9.62 14.57 -8.86
C GLN A 215 -10.25 14.74 -7.48
N ASP A 216 -10.98 15.85 -7.30
CA ASP A 216 -11.74 16.08 -6.08
C ASP A 216 -12.78 14.97 -5.85
N PRO A 217 -13.02 14.59 -4.57
CA PRO A 217 -14.01 13.58 -4.27
C PRO A 217 -15.39 14.03 -4.79
N PRO A 218 -16.11 13.18 -5.52
CA PRO A 218 -17.42 13.52 -6.07
C PRO A 218 -18.44 13.77 -4.97
N SER A 219 -19.47 14.56 -5.30
CA SER A 219 -20.63 14.69 -4.43
C SER A 219 -21.29 13.30 -4.22
N PRO A 220 -21.84 13.03 -3.01
CA PRO A 220 -22.38 11.72 -2.66
C PRO A 220 -23.60 11.32 -3.52
N ILE A 221 -24.18 12.27 -4.24
CA ILE A 221 -25.31 12.06 -5.16
C ILE A 221 -24.88 11.30 -6.43
N HIS A 222 -23.63 11.48 -6.87
CA HIS A 222 -23.14 10.93 -8.14
C HIS A 222 -22.23 9.71 -7.99
N CYS A 223 -21.72 9.46 -6.78
CA CYS A 223 -20.81 8.36 -6.51
C CYS A 223 -20.92 7.94 -5.05
N SER A 224 -21.18 6.65 -4.80
CA SER A 224 -21.13 6.12 -3.46
C SER A 224 -19.70 6.14 -2.93
N HIS A 225 -19.54 6.38 -1.62
CA HIS A 225 -18.21 6.42 -1.00
C HIS A 225 -17.43 5.11 -1.21
N ARG A 226 -18.11 3.96 -1.13
CA ARG A 226 -17.50 2.65 -1.42
C ARG A 226 -16.94 2.54 -2.83
N LEU A 227 -17.66 3.06 -3.83
CA LEU A 227 -17.23 3.07 -5.23
C LEU A 227 -15.96 3.92 -5.39
N TYR A 228 -15.96 5.10 -4.77
CA TYR A 228 -14.79 5.98 -4.73
C TYR A 228 -13.58 5.28 -4.10
N LEU A 229 -13.74 4.62 -2.94
CA LEU A 229 -12.66 3.89 -2.28
C LEU A 229 -12.06 2.78 -3.15
N HIS A 230 -12.88 2.06 -3.92
CA HIS A 230 -12.36 1.02 -4.82
C HIS A 230 -11.62 1.59 -6.03
N LEU A 231 -12.13 2.70 -6.60
CA LEU A 231 -11.43 3.42 -7.64
C LEU A 231 -10.04 3.86 -7.15
N MET A 232 -9.98 4.47 -5.96
CA MET A 232 -8.71 4.92 -5.35
C MET A 232 -7.77 3.74 -5.04
N ALA A 233 -8.27 2.67 -4.41
CA ALA A 233 -7.45 1.51 -4.10
C ALA A 233 -6.86 0.87 -5.37
N SER A 234 -7.66 0.78 -6.45
CA SER A 234 -7.20 0.25 -7.73
C SER A 234 -6.17 1.18 -8.38
N GLY A 235 -6.41 2.50 -8.39
CA GLY A 235 -5.47 3.47 -8.95
C GLY A 235 -4.13 3.51 -8.23
N LEU A 236 -4.14 3.51 -6.90
CA LEU A 236 -2.91 3.45 -6.09
C LEU A 236 -2.14 2.13 -6.32
N SER A 237 -2.85 1.02 -6.50
CA SER A 237 -2.24 -0.28 -6.83
C SER A 237 -1.63 -0.29 -8.24
N VAL A 238 -2.27 0.36 -9.21
CA VAL A 238 -1.69 0.57 -10.55
C VAL A 238 -0.39 1.37 -10.45
N LEU A 239 -0.37 2.46 -9.69
CA LEU A 239 0.86 3.23 -9.47
C LEU A 239 1.96 2.38 -8.84
N TYR A 240 1.64 1.59 -7.81
CA TYR A 240 2.57 0.63 -7.22
C TYR A 240 3.14 -0.35 -8.27
N ASN A 241 2.28 -0.99 -9.06
CA ASN A 241 2.68 -1.97 -10.07
C ASN A 241 3.64 -1.35 -11.10
N LEU A 242 3.33 -0.16 -11.62
CA LEU A 242 4.18 0.54 -12.58
C LEU A 242 5.53 0.92 -11.98
N VAL A 243 5.54 1.38 -10.72
CA VAL A 243 6.79 1.70 -10.02
C VAL A 243 7.63 0.44 -9.82
N VAL A 244 7.04 -0.70 -9.47
CA VAL A 244 7.78 -1.95 -9.28
C VAL A 244 8.34 -2.50 -10.60
N CYS A 245 7.58 -2.37 -11.69
CA CYS A 245 7.91 -2.97 -12.99
C CYS A 245 8.81 -2.09 -13.87
N ALA A 246 8.86 -0.77 -13.68
CA ALA A 246 9.67 0.08 -14.56
C ALA A 246 11.19 -0.16 -14.34
N PRO A 247 12.02 -0.18 -15.39
CA PRO A 247 13.48 -0.20 -15.22
C PRO A 247 14.10 1.22 -15.10
N GLY A 248 13.41 2.26 -15.57
CA GLY A 248 13.91 3.65 -15.66
C GLY A 248 13.54 4.61 -14.52
N GLN A 249 13.82 5.91 -14.73
CA GLN A 249 13.48 6.99 -13.80
C GLN A 249 11.96 7.11 -13.61
N VAL A 250 11.52 6.86 -12.39
CA VAL A 250 10.13 7.01 -11.97
C VAL A 250 9.87 8.47 -11.63
N LEU A 251 8.67 8.98 -11.97
CA LEU A 251 8.15 10.29 -11.52
C LEU A 251 7.89 10.30 -10.00
N GLY A 252 8.90 10.00 -9.19
CA GLY A 252 8.77 9.67 -7.78
C GLY A 252 8.13 10.78 -6.96
N ASN A 253 8.51 12.04 -7.21
CA ASN A 253 7.92 13.20 -6.54
C ASN A 253 6.41 13.30 -6.82
N ILE A 254 6.00 13.20 -8.08
CA ILE A 254 4.59 13.35 -8.46
C ILE A 254 3.76 12.20 -7.89
N ILE A 255 4.27 10.97 -7.96
CA ILE A 255 3.59 9.78 -7.42
C ILE A 255 3.44 9.87 -5.91
N VAL A 256 4.51 10.23 -5.18
CA VAL A 256 4.45 10.37 -3.72
C VAL A 256 3.47 11.48 -3.33
N THR A 257 3.51 12.64 -3.99
CA THR A 257 2.56 13.73 -3.75
C THR A 257 1.12 13.30 -4.00
N ALA A 258 0.84 12.58 -5.07
CA ALA A 258 -0.51 12.05 -5.36
C ALA A 258 -0.96 10.99 -4.34
N CYS A 259 -0.05 10.13 -3.86
CA CYS A 259 -0.39 9.06 -2.93
C CYS A 259 -0.54 9.56 -1.48
N ARG A 260 0.22 10.58 -1.08
CA ARG A 260 0.35 11.00 0.32
C ARG A 260 -0.98 11.30 1.03
N PRO A 261 -1.94 12.04 0.46
CA PRO A 261 -3.24 12.27 1.11
C PRO A 261 -3.97 10.96 1.43
N PHE A 262 -3.86 9.98 0.53
CA PHE A 262 -4.51 8.68 0.69
C PHE A 262 -3.86 7.79 1.75
N ALA A 263 -2.59 8.02 2.10
CA ALA A 263 -1.92 7.29 3.19
C ALA A 263 -2.58 7.56 4.55
N PHE A 264 -3.28 8.68 4.68
CA PHE A 264 -3.92 9.15 5.91
C PHE A 264 -5.46 9.25 5.79
N TYR A 265 -6.02 8.71 4.71
CA TYR A 265 -7.44 8.81 4.39
C TYR A 265 -8.33 8.25 5.52
N GLY A 266 -9.27 9.06 6.01
CA GLY A 266 -10.25 8.64 7.01
C GLY A 266 -9.68 8.45 8.43
N LEU A 267 -8.47 8.95 8.71
CA LEU A 267 -7.97 9.03 10.07
C LEU A 267 -8.71 10.12 10.86
N PRO A 268 -9.10 9.87 12.13
CA PRO A 268 -9.79 10.87 12.95
C PRO A 268 -8.97 12.15 13.08
N GLY A 269 -9.61 13.31 12.85
CA GLY A 269 -8.97 14.62 12.95
C GLY A 269 -8.27 15.12 11.70
N TYR A 270 -8.35 14.39 10.57
CA TYR A 270 -7.79 14.81 9.28
C TYR A 270 -8.86 14.80 8.19
N SER A 271 -9.14 15.95 7.58
CA SER A 271 -10.01 16.00 6.39
C SER A 271 -9.20 15.77 5.12
N HIS A 272 -9.82 15.21 4.08
CA HIS A 272 -9.12 14.96 2.82
C HIS A 272 -8.62 16.25 2.15
N GLY A 273 -9.38 17.35 2.27
CA GLY A 273 -8.97 18.66 1.75
C GLY A 273 -7.70 19.17 2.42
N ASP A 274 -7.64 19.11 3.76
CA ASP A 274 -6.44 19.53 4.51
C ASP A 274 -5.20 18.74 4.08
N LEU A 275 -5.35 17.43 3.84
CA LEU A 275 -4.25 16.55 3.43
C LEU A 275 -3.70 16.87 2.03
N VAL A 276 -4.53 17.44 1.15
CA VAL A 276 -4.13 17.88 -0.19
C VAL A 276 -3.46 19.26 -0.13
N ASP A 277 -4.02 20.19 0.65
CA ASP A 277 -3.52 21.57 0.76
C ASP A 277 -2.16 21.68 1.46
N HIS A 278 -1.82 20.72 2.33
CA HIS A 278 -0.56 20.70 3.08
C HIS A 278 0.60 20.04 2.30
N CYS A 279 0.43 19.74 1.01
CA CYS A 279 1.52 19.29 0.15
C CYS A 279 2.22 20.50 -0.50
N PRO A 280 3.37 20.98 0.03
CA PRO A 280 4.10 22.04 -0.66
C PRO A 280 4.60 21.54 -2.02
N SER A 281 4.46 22.38 -3.05
CA SER A 281 5.09 22.20 -4.35
C SER A 281 6.59 21.86 -4.19
N PRO A 282 7.16 20.93 -4.99
CA PRO A 282 8.54 20.52 -4.81
C PRO A 282 9.49 21.63 -5.29
N SER A 283 10.09 22.37 -4.37
CA SER A 283 11.31 23.13 -4.62
C SER A 283 12.26 23.01 -3.43
N MET A 284 12.97 21.88 -3.40
CA MET A 284 14.23 21.74 -2.67
C MET A 284 15.23 21.15 -3.64
N ASP A 285 15.95 22.02 -4.35
CA ASP A 285 17.05 21.64 -5.23
C ASP A 285 18.17 21.00 -4.41
N PHE A 286 18.27 19.68 -4.47
CA PHE A 286 19.46 18.96 -4.03
C PHE A 286 20.55 19.09 -5.11
N SER A 287 21.18 20.25 -5.20
CA SER A 287 22.43 20.39 -5.96
C SER A 287 23.59 19.87 -5.12
N LEU A 288 23.91 18.58 -5.27
CA LEU A 288 25.30 18.14 -5.16
C LEU A 288 25.98 18.53 -6.47
N SER A 289 26.73 19.63 -6.45
CA SER A 289 27.39 20.17 -7.63
C SER A 289 28.39 19.16 -8.23
N PRO A 290 28.27 18.82 -9.52
CA PRO A 290 29.40 18.30 -10.29
C PRO A 290 30.32 19.47 -10.63
N THR A 291 31.60 19.29 -10.41
CA THR A 291 32.66 20.20 -10.86
C THR A 291 32.74 20.21 -12.38
N GLN A 292 32.51 21.37 -13.04
CA GLN A 292 33.42 21.98 -14.02
C GLN A 292 32.85 23.28 -14.64
N ASP A 293 33.70 24.31 -14.66
CA ASP A 293 33.87 25.46 -15.58
C ASP A 293 32.64 26.32 -15.98
N SER A 294 32.64 27.66 -16.01
CA SER A 294 33.70 28.68 -16.05
C SER A 294 33.07 30.06 -15.89
N ASP A 295 33.63 30.95 -15.06
CA ASP A 295 33.38 32.41 -15.17
C ASP A 295 34.59 33.23 -14.62
N PRO A 296 35.08 34.28 -15.31
CA PRO A 296 36.41 34.86 -15.05
C PRO A 296 36.49 35.83 -13.85
N SER A 297 35.36 36.21 -13.26
CA SER A 297 35.28 37.29 -12.25
C SER A 297 35.63 36.84 -10.81
N SER A 298 35.56 35.54 -10.50
CA SER A 298 35.80 35.02 -9.13
C SER A 298 37.29 34.84 -8.77
N ARG A 299 38.21 35.00 -9.74
CA ARG A 299 39.66 34.80 -9.56
C ARG A 299 40.37 35.88 -8.73
N ASN A 300 39.83 37.09 -8.65
CA ASN A 300 40.51 38.19 -7.94
C ASN A 300 40.25 38.21 -6.43
N TYR A 301 39.15 37.63 -5.95
CA TYR A 301 38.83 37.58 -4.52
C TYR A 301 39.58 36.44 -3.79
N THR A 302 39.83 35.32 -4.48
CA THR A 302 40.52 34.14 -3.91
C THR A 302 42.05 34.32 -3.81
N ASN A 303 42.65 35.14 -4.68
CA ASN A 303 44.10 35.37 -4.69
C ASN A 303 44.60 36.20 -3.50
N ARG A 304 43.77 37.12 -2.97
CA ARG A 304 44.14 37.97 -1.82
C ARG A 304 44.25 37.16 -0.51
N ASN A 305 43.41 36.14 -0.34
CA ASN A 305 43.47 35.24 0.81
C ASN A 305 44.59 34.19 0.68
N ARG A 306 44.93 33.75 -0.53
CA ARG A 306 46.06 32.84 -0.77
C ARG A 306 47.41 33.52 -0.45
N ARG A 307 47.56 34.81 -0.79
CA ARG A 307 48.77 35.61 -0.52
C ARG A 307 48.97 35.93 0.98
N LYS A 308 47.88 36.04 1.76
CA LYS A 308 47.94 36.15 3.24
C LYS A 308 48.30 34.83 3.92
N ARG A 309 47.89 33.68 3.37
CA ARG A 309 48.15 32.35 3.96
C ARG A 309 49.60 31.87 3.74
N LEU A 310 50.24 32.27 2.64
CA LEU A 310 51.66 31.97 2.35
C LEU A 310 52.65 32.76 3.23
N ARG A 311 52.31 33.97 3.67
CA ARG A 311 53.15 34.76 4.60
C ARG A 311 53.21 34.19 6.03
N ARG A 312 52.21 33.41 6.44
CA ARG A 312 52.17 32.76 7.78
C ARG A 312 52.89 31.41 7.83
N LYS A 313 53.26 30.84 6.68
CA LYS A 313 53.93 29.53 6.58
C LYS A 313 55.47 29.61 6.49
N ARG A 314 56.05 30.82 6.50
CA ARG A 314 57.50 31.07 6.48
C ARG A 314 58.11 31.33 7.86
N ALA A 315 57.33 31.19 8.94
CA ALA A 315 57.75 31.53 10.30
C ALA A 315 57.41 30.41 11.30
N GLN A 316 57.99 29.22 11.12
CA GLN A 316 58.28 28.25 12.20
C GLN A 316 59.31 27.21 11.68
N PRO A 317 60.44 26.97 12.39
CA PRO A 317 61.46 26.00 12.01
C PRO A 317 61.20 24.58 12.56
N SER A 318 61.83 23.61 11.90
CA SER A 318 61.78 22.15 12.05
C SER A 318 62.42 21.59 13.33
N ARG A 319 61.89 20.46 13.86
CA ARG A 319 62.67 19.45 14.62
C ARG A 319 62.11 18.01 14.46
N SER A 320 62.92 17.19 13.79
CA SER A 320 63.28 15.75 13.89
C SER A 320 62.38 14.66 14.54
N THR A 321 62.09 13.64 13.71
CA THR A 321 62.26 12.15 13.84
C THR A 321 61.94 11.40 15.13
N SER A 322 61.08 10.35 15.03
CA SER A 322 61.27 9.02 15.66
C SER A 322 60.22 8.00 15.16
N ASP A 323 60.70 6.80 14.86
CA ASP A 323 60.02 5.62 14.31
C ASP A 323 58.91 5.00 15.17
N CYS A 324 58.05 4.19 14.54
CA CYS A 324 57.85 2.78 14.90
C CYS A 324 57.06 2.02 13.82
N ASN A 325 57.79 1.22 13.05
CA ASN A 325 57.28 0.10 12.27
C ASN A 325 57.67 -1.19 13.02
N ARG A 326 56.74 -2.11 13.27
CA ARG A 326 57.08 -3.51 13.61
C ARG A 326 55.93 -4.44 13.27
N GLY A 327 56.11 -5.22 12.20
CA GLY A 327 55.42 -6.49 11.99
C GLY A 327 56.17 -7.65 12.66
N VAL A 328 55.51 -8.80 12.77
CA VAL A 328 56.02 -10.19 12.94
C VAL A 328 54.76 -11.07 13.10
N VAL A 329 54.58 -12.29 12.58
CA VAL A 329 55.27 -13.21 11.65
C VAL A 329 54.22 -14.29 11.30
N GLY A 330 54.27 -14.83 10.08
CA GLY A 330 53.54 -16.05 9.73
C GLY A 330 54.33 -17.32 10.08
N VAL A 331 53.64 -18.34 10.58
CA VAL A 331 54.12 -19.73 10.59
C VAL A 331 52.98 -20.62 10.10
N ALA A 332 53.27 -21.39 9.05
CA ALA A 332 52.42 -22.45 8.54
C ALA A 332 52.79 -23.77 9.24
N LEU A 333 51.80 -24.53 9.71
CA LEU A 333 51.85 -25.98 9.90
C LEU A 333 50.42 -26.52 9.76
N GLY A 334 50.28 -27.60 8.99
CA GLY A 334 49.01 -28.10 8.49
C GLY A 334 48.27 -29.10 9.38
N GLY A 335 47.03 -29.34 8.97
CA GLY A 335 46.31 -30.62 9.11
C GLY A 335 45.88 -31.05 10.52
N MET A 336 44.59 -30.87 10.84
CA MET A 336 43.66 -31.97 11.12
C MET A 336 42.25 -31.43 11.40
N SER A 337 41.28 -32.11 10.78
CA SER A 337 39.85 -31.79 10.73
C SER A 337 39.11 -32.22 12.00
N VAL A 338 38.39 -31.30 12.64
CA VAL A 338 37.15 -31.58 13.40
C VAL A 338 36.19 -30.41 13.15
N GLY A 339 35.18 -30.64 12.32
CA GLY A 339 34.22 -29.63 11.86
C GLY A 339 33.23 -29.21 12.93
N GLY A 340 33.44 -28.02 13.50
CA GLY A 340 32.48 -27.29 14.33
C GLY A 340 31.68 -26.28 13.51
N VAL A 341 30.39 -26.23 13.82
CA VAL A 341 29.28 -25.46 13.22
C VAL A 341 29.64 -23.99 12.99
N GLY A 342 29.77 -23.60 11.71
CA GLY A 342 29.97 -22.21 11.29
C GLY A 342 28.64 -21.49 11.07
N LEU A 343 28.38 -20.47 11.88
CA LEU A 343 27.35 -19.46 11.68
C LEU A 343 27.71 -18.59 10.46
N GLY A 344 27.15 -18.95 9.30
CA GLY A 344 27.27 -18.19 8.06
C GLY A 344 26.33 -17.00 8.03
N LEU A 345 26.83 -15.81 8.43
CA LEU A 345 26.24 -14.53 8.06
C LEU A 345 26.44 -14.30 6.56
N ARG A 346 25.47 -14.72 5.75
CA ARG A 346 25.30 -14.27 4.37
C ARG A 346 23.93 -13.62 4.28
N GLY A 347 23.92 -12.30 4.02
CA GLY A 347 22.70 -11.52 3.91
C GLY A 347 21.73 -12.16 2.92
N ALA A 348 20.51 -12.46 3.38
CA ALA A 348 19.44 -12.91 2.52
C ALA A 348 19.07 -11.79 1.52
N PRO A 349 18.76 -12.11 0.25
CA PRO A 349 18.32 -11.11 -0.71
C PRO A 349 16.98 -10.49 -0.28
N PRO A 350 16.66 -9.27 -0.73
CA PRO A 350 15.49 -8.47 -0.31
C PRO A 350 14.11 -9.09 -0.61
N ALA A 351 14.06 -10.28 -1.22
CA ALA A 351 12.82 -10.95 -1.63
C ALA A 351 11.99 -11.51 -0.45
N THR A 352 12.59 -11.78 0.72
CA THR A 352 11.86 -12.37 1.87
C THR A 352 11.02 -11.36 2.65
N ALA A 353 11.21 -10.06 2.44
CA ALA A 353 10.39 -9.01 3.08
C ALA A 353 8.95 -8.92 2.52
N LEU A 354 8.71 -9.51 1.34
CA LEU A 354 7.41 -9.48 0.66
C LEU A 354 6.55 -10.72 0.93
N ALA A 355 7.11 -11.80 1.50
CA ALA A 355 6.45 -13.10 1.60
C ALA A 355 5.21 -13.11 2.53
N ASN A 356 5.08 -12.15 3.45
CA ASN A 356 3.98 -12.12 4.43
C ASN A 356 2.84 -11.14 4.07
N ILE A 357 2.83 -10.60 2.85
CA ILE A 357 1.75 -9.72 2.38
C ILE A 357 1.22 -10.32 1.08
N SER A 358 0.01 -10.88 1.13
CA SER A 358 -0.69 -11.35 -0.07
C SER A 358 -0.99 -10.14 -0.97
N LEU A 359 -0.15 -9.93 -1.98
CA LEU A 359 -0.33 -8.93 -3.05
C LEU A 359 -1.32 -9.38 -4.13
N LYS A 360 -1.89 -10.59 -3.97
CA LYS A 360 -2.98 -11.07 -4.81
C LYS A 360 -4.26 -10.27 -4.50
N PRO A 361 -5.03 -9.81 -5.51
CA PRO A 361 -6.33 -9.18 -5.29
C PRO A 361 -7.19 -10.08 -4.40
N GLU A 362 -7.81 -9.57 -3.34
CA GLU A 362 -8.44 -10.42 -2.30
C GLU A 362 -9.51 -11.38 -2.84
N TRP A 363 -10.12 -11.06 -3.98
CA TRP A 363 -11.07 -11.90 -4.71
C TRP A 363 -10.45 -13.07 -5.51
N THR A 364 -9.13 -13.20 -5.53
CA THR A 364 -8.42 -14.39 -6.07
C THR A 364 -8.19 -15.48 -5.02
N LYS A 365 -8.49 -15.22 -3.73
CA LYS A 365 -8.60 -16.29 -2.74
C LYS A 365 -9.87 -17.09 -3.02
N GLY A 366 -9.73 -18.25 -3.64
CA GLY A 366 -10.83 -19.20 -3.75
C GLY A 366 -11.40 -19.51 -2.37
N ARG A 367 -12.73 -19.42 -2.20
CA ARG A 367 -13.41 -19.95 -1.02
C ARG A 367 -13.09 -21.44 -0.91
N GLY A 368 -12.23 -21.81 0.03
CA GLY A 368 -11.97 -23.21 0.37
C GLY A 368 -10.52 -23.52 0.71
N GLN A 369 -10.00 -22.89 1.77
CA GLN A 369 -8.92 -23.43 2.59
C GLN A 369 -8.81 -22.53 3.83
N ALA A 370 -9.66 -22.80 4.82
CA ALA A 370 -9.38 -22.44 6.19
C ALA A 370 -8.53 -23.58 6.76
N GLU A 371 -7.33 -23.25 7.23
CA GLU A 371 -6.49 -24.15 8.02
C GLU A 371 -7.25 -24.48 9.32
N GLY A 372 -7.86 -25.67 9.35
CA GLY A 372 -8.40 -26.26 10.57
C GLY A 372 -7.29 -27.00 11.29
N GLN A 373 -6.87 -26.51 12.45
CA GLN A 373 -6.19 -27.34 13.44
C GLN A 373 -7.24 -28.26 14.08
N GLU A 374 -7.09 -29.54 13.78
CA GLU A 374 -7.82 -30.66 14.33
C GLU A 374 -7.49 -30.83 15.82
N ASN A 375 -8.51 -30.92 16.68
CA ASN A 375 -8.37 -31.68 17.91
C ASN A 375 -9.71 -32.26 18.38
N GLN A 376 -9.70 -33.58 18.57
CA GLN A 376 -10.81 -34.46 18.91
C GLN A 376 -11.23 -34.32 20.37
N LYS A 377 -12.55 -34.32 20.65
CA LYS A 377 -13.12 -35.09 21.77
C LYS A 377 -14.62 -35.35 21.55
N VAL A 378 -15.04 -36.55 21.95
CA VAL A 378 -16.26 -37.27 21.56
C VAL A 378 -17.32 -37.29 22.69
N SER A 379 -18.60 -37.16 22.30
CA SER A 379 -19.88 -37.60 22.94
C SER A 379 -20.49 -36.85 24.15
N PRO A 380 -21.81 -37.02 24.45
CA PRO A 380 -23.02 -37.01 23.59
C PRO A 380 -24.22 -36.19 24.18
N LEU A 381 -25.31 -36.07 23.41
CA LEU A 381 -26.63 -35.45 23.74
C LEU A 381 -27.35 -36.03 24.99
N PRO A 382 -28.33 -35.30 25.57
CA PRO A 382 -29.77 -35.55 25.31
C PRO A 382 -30.60 -34.24 25.14
N SER A 383 -31.42 -34.08 24.09
CA SER A 383 -32.89 -34.30 24.03
C SER A 383 -33.72 -33.75 25.19
N ASN A 384 -34.53 -32.71 24.94
CA ASN A 384 -35.90 -32.60 25.46
C ASN A 384 -36.76 -31.57 24.68
N SER A 385 -38.06 -31.86 24.74
CA SER A 385 -39.18 -31.48 23.88
C SER A 385 -39.98 -30.27 24.41
N GLU A 386 -40.83 -29.71 23.53
CA GLU A 386 -42.18 -29.12 23.77
C GLU A 386 -42.28 -27.89 24.71
N GLY A 387 -43.08 -26.84 24.48
CA GLY A 387 -44.12 -26.48 23.51
C GLY A 387 -44.69 -25.09 23.88
N GLU A 388 -45.59 -24.56 23.03
CA GLU A 388 -46.61 -23.50 23.29
C GLU A 388 -46.13 -22.06 23.60
N GLU A 389 -46.75 -20.95 23.18
CA GLU A 389 -48.09 -20.66 22.65
C GLU A 389 -48.15 -19.28 21.92
N VAL A 390 -49.26 -19.09 21.21
CA VAL A 390 -49.73 -18.08 20.24
C VAL A 390 -49.87 -16.62 20.76
N HIS A 391 -49.69 -15.61 19.89
CA HIS A 391 -50.53 -14.40 19.88
C HIS A 391 -50.64 -13.74 18.48
N GLU A 392 -51.87 -13.35 18.13
CA GLU A 392 -52.41 -13.07 16.80
C GLU A 392 -52.38 -11.58 16.34
N VAL A 393 -52.40 -11.44 15.00
CA VAL A 393 -53.09 -10.42 14.16
C VAL A 393 -52.59 -8.95 14.18
N ASN A 394 -52.00 -8.54 13.04
CA ASN A 394 -52.60 -7.54 12.15
C ASN A 394 -51.84 -7.43 10.82
N SER A 395 -52.53 -7.67 9.71
CA SER A 395 -52.13 -7.17 8.38
C SER A 395 -52.51 -5.70 8.27
N PRO A 396 -51.75 -4.90 7.52
CA PRO A 396 -52.37 -4.29 6.35
C PRO A 396 -51.46 -4.19 5.11
N ALA A 397 -52.11 -4.39 3.97
CA ALA A 397 -51.96 -3.72 2.67
C ALA A 397 -50.57 -3.45 2.07
N GLU A 398 -50.42 -4.00 0.86
CA GLU A 398 -49.35 -3.78 -0.12
C GLU A 398 -49.02 -2.28 -0.36
N PRO A 399 -47.75 -1.99 -0.63
CA PRO A 399 -47.37 -1.03 -1.65
C PRO A 399 -46.72 -1.77 -2.82
N GLN A 400 -47.37 -1.70 -3.98
CA GLN A 400 -46.74 -1.95 -5.27
C GLN A 400 -45.51 -1.04 -5.41
N ILE A 401 -44.32 -1.64 -5.44
CA ILE A 401 -43.11 -0.97 -5.90
C ILE A 401 -42.48 -1.85 -6.97
N SER A 402 -42.74 -1.46 -8.20
CA SER A 402 -41.93 -1.81 -9.37
C SER A 402 -40.52 -1.26 -9.13
N GLY A 403 -39.58 -2.15 -8.84
CA GLY A 403 -38.17 -1.86 -8.68
C GLY A 403 -37.38 -3.05 -9.23
N SER A 404 -36.91 -2.93 -10.47
CA SER A 404 -36.05 -3.92 -11.12
C SER A 404 -34.73 -4.03 -10.35
N GLU A 405 -34.61 -5.05 -9.51
CA GLU A 405 -33.37 -5.53 -8.93
C GLU A 405 -32.45 -6.06 -10.04
N THR A 406 -31.38 -5.35 -10.38
CA THR A 406 -30.33 -5.89 -11.27
C THR A 406 -28.92 -5.49 -10.82
N ASP A 407 -28.24 -6.46 -10.21
CA ASP A 407 -26.81 -6.77 -10.33
C ASP A 407 -25.74 -5.73 -9.95
N PHE A 408 -25.82 -5.20 -8.72
CA PHE A 408 -24.68 -4.62 -8.01
C PHE A 408 -24.11 -5.53 -6.89
N SER A 409 -24.52 -6.81 -6.89
CA SER A 409 -24.21 -7.77 -5.81
C SER A 409 -22.79 -8.33 -5.82
N ASP A 410 -21.95 -8.07 -6.82
CA ASP A 410 -20.53 -8.48 -6.77
C ASP A 410 -19.66 -7.51 -5.94
N PHE A 411 -20.09 -6.25 -5.82
CA PHE A 411 -19.39 -5.21 -5.06
C PHE A 411 -20.01 -4.98 -3.69
N GLU A 412 -21.32 -5.20 -3.55
CA GLU A 412 -21.99 -5.30 -2.24
C GLU A 412 -21.88 -6.70 -1.62
N GLY A 413 -21.57 -7.75 -2.42
CA GLY A 413 -21.43 -9.13 -1.95
C GLY A 413 -20.07 -9.43 -1.30
N SER A 414 -19.07 -8.56 -1.44
CA SER A 414 -18.00 -8.52 -0.45
C SER A 414 -18.59 -7.86 0.79
N GLY A 415 -18.88 -8.62 1.84
CA GLY A 415 -19.22 -8.09 3.17
C GLY A 415 -18.09 -7.25 3.82
N GLU A 416 -17.20 -6.67 3.02
CA GLU A 416 -16.15 -5.75 3.40
C GLU A 416 -16.78 -4.46 3.92
N LYS A 417 -16.57 -4.23 5.22
CA LYS A 417 -16.98 -2.98 5.87
C LYS A 417 -16.25 -1.81 5.22
N GLU A 418 -16.91 -0.66 5.13
CA GLU A 418 -16.32 0.56 4.55
C GLU A 418 -14.99 0.95 5.24
N THR A 419 -14.89 0.70 6.55
CA THR A 419 -13.65 0.88 7.32
C THR A 419 -12.49 0.01 6.81
N ALA A 420 -12.78 -1.21 6.33
CA ALA A 420 -11.78 -2.08 5.71
C ALA A 420 -11.33 -1.54 4.35
N LEU A 421 -12.25 -0.98 3.55
CA LEU A 421 -11.93 -0.34 2.28
C LEU A 421 -11.07 0.91 2.47
N MET A 422 -11.38 1.75 3.47
CA MET A 422 -10.53 2.89 3.82
C MET A 422 -9.12 2.43 4.24
N ALA A 423 -9.02 1.36 5.03
CA ALA A 423 -7.73 0.77 5.38
C ALA A 423 -6.98 0.24 4.13
N ARG A 424 -7.69 -0.37 3.17
CA ARG A 424 -7.10 -0.83 1.91
C ARG A 424 -6.55 0.33 1.09
N VAL A 425 -7.27 1.46 0.99
CA VAL A 425 -6.79 2.68 0.32
C VAL A 425 -5.50 3.18 0.96
N ARG A 426 -5.46 3.30 2.30
CA ARG A 426 -4.25 3.70 3.02
C ARG A 426 -3.08 2.74 2.78
N GLN A 427 -3.35 1.43 2.80
CA GLN A 427 -2.35 0.41 2.54
C GLN A 427 -1.78 0.49 1.11
N CYS A 428 -2.64 0.59 0.08
CA CYS A 428 -2.21 0.71 -1.31
C CYS A 428 -1.36 1.97 -1.53
N SER A 429 -1.74 3.10 -0.90
CA SER A 429 -0.95 4.33 -0.95
C SER A 429 0.45 4.15 -0.34
N LEU A 430 0.52 3.57 0.88
CA LEU A 430 1.81 3.34 1.54
C LEU A 430 2.70 2.37 0.76
N GLN A 431 2.12 1.37 0.08
CA GLN A 431 2.87 0.46 -0.79
C GLN A 431 3.45 1.18 -2.01
N ALA A 432 2.66 2.02 -2.68
CA ALA A 432 3.13 2.83 -3.80
C ALA A 432 4.26 3.77 -3.37
N ILE A 433 4.10 4.47 -2.24
CA ILE A 433 5.13 5.33 -1.64
C ILE A 433 6.40 4.52 -1.34
N ASN A 434 6.27 3.35 -0.72
CA ASN A 434 7.40 2.49 -0.40
C ASN A 434 8.17 2.05 -1.67
N ALA A 435 7.45 1.68 -2.73
CA ALA A 435 8.06 1.27 -3.99
C ALA A 435 8.87 2.42 -4.63
N VAL A 436 8.39 3.67 -4.53
CA VAL A 436 9.14 4.83 -5.01
C VAL A 436 10.42 5.05 -4.19
N ILE A 437 10.30 5.03 -2.85
CA ILE A 437 11.43 5.25 -1.94
C ILE A 437 12.52 4.19 -2.13
N ASP A 438 12.13 2.92 -2.31
CA ASP A 438 13.05 1.82 -2.59
C ASP A 438 13.81 2.04 -3.90
N LYS A 439 13.13 2.55 -4.93
CA LYS A 439 13.69 2.76 -6.27
C LYS A 439 14.60 3.97 -6.42
N VAL A 440 14.25 5.09 -5.79
CA VAL A 440 14.96 6.38 -5.95
C VAL A 440 16.40 6.32 -5.41
N GLY A 441 16.73 5.28 -4.64
CA GLY A 441 18.09 4.97 -4.22
C GLY A 441 18.49 5.62 -2.90
N LYS A 442 19.65 5.18 -2.37
CA LYS A 442 20.07 5.38 -0.98
C LYS A 442 20.13 6.85 -0.53
N GLN A 443 20.58 7.75 -1.40
CA GLN A 443 20.78 9.17 -1.07
C GLN A 443 19.51 10.00 -1.30
N HIS A 444 18.83 9.75 -2.41
CA HIS A 444 17.73 10.60 -2.85
C HIS A 444 16.43 10.32 -2.10
N LYS A 445 16.26 9.13 -1.49
CA LYS A 445 15.05 8.83 -0.71
C LYS A 445 14.77 9.83 0.41
N PHE A 446 15.79 10.48 0.97
CA PHE A 446 15.61 11.48 2.04
C PHE A 446 14.99 12.80 1.58
N SER A 447 14.83 13.04 0.27
CA SER A 447 14.01 14.16 -0.21
C SER A 447 12.53 14.00 0.19
N PHE A 448 12.07 12.75 0.37
CA PHE A 448 10.71 12.42 0.82
C PHE A 448 10.56 12.39 2.34
N TRP A 449 11.64 12.54 3.10
CA TRP A 449 11.59 12.45 4.56
C TRP A 449 10.78 13.59 5.19
N PRO A 450 11.03 14.89 4.90
CA PRO A 450 10.26 15.97 5.52
C PRO A 450 8.74 15.85 5.34
N PRO A 451 8.21 15.56 4.13
CA PRO A 451 6.78 15.37 3.99
C PRO A 451 6.28 14.17 4.79
N LEU A 452 6.93 13.01 4.72
CA LEU A 452 6.37 11.79 5.33
C LEU A 452 6.61 11.65 6.84
N MET A 453 7.65 12.28 7.38
CA MET A 453 8.12 12.06 8.76
C MET A 453 7.97 13.29 9.65
N CYS A 454 8.12 14.50 9.10
CA CYS A 454 8.15 15.74 9.89
C CYS A 454 6.81 16.49 9.90
N GLN A 455 6.00 16.33 8.86
CA GLN A 455 4.70 17.01 8.74
C GLN A 455 3.57 16.16 9.30
N ASN A 456 2.55 16.81 9.87
CA ASN A 456 1.37 16.13 10.40
C ASN A 456 0.25 16.07 9.34
N PRO A 457 -0.40 14.92 9.14
CA PRO A 457 -0.05 13.60 9.71
C PRO A 457 1.24 13.04 9.09
N SER A 458 1.98 12.27 9.90
CA SER A 458 3.22 11.60 9.53
C SER A 458 3.05 10.08 9.54
N LEU A 459 4.02 9.34 9.00
CA LEU A 459 4.06 7.87 9.10
C LEU A 459 3.98 7.38 10.55
N MET A 460 4.51 8.14 11.52
CA MET A 460 4.38 7.85 12.96
C MET A 460 2.92 7.87 13.41
N THR A 461 2.09 8.76 12.85
CA THR A 461 0.64 8.79 13.09
C THR A 461 0.00 7.48 12.65
N CYS A 462 0.34 6.97 11.45
CA CYS A 462 -0.17 5.67 11.00
C CYS A 462 0.27 4.53 11.93
N VAL A 463 1.54 4.50 12.35
CA VAL A 463 2.06 3.46 13.25
C VAL A 463 1.35 3.46 14.61
N LEU A 464 1.03 4.63 15.18
CA LEU A 464 0.45 4.72 16.53
C LEU A 464 -1.09 4.67 16.55
N ARG A 465 -1.74 5.18 15.51
CA ARG A 465 -3.18 5.47 15.53
C ARG A 465 -4.01 4.67 14.54
N ASP A 466 -3.40 3.96 13.58
CA ASP A 466 -4.21 3.24 12.60
C ASP A 466 -4.87 1.99 13.23
N PRO A 467 -6.21 1.85 13.11
CA PRO A 467 -6.90 0.67 13.61
C PRO A 467 -6.50 -0.60 12.87
N SER A 468 -6.12 -0.52 11.59
CA SER A 468 -5.74 -1.67 10.78
C SER A 468 -4.29 -2.08 11.00
N LEU A 469 -4.09 -3.33 11.41
CA LEU A 469 -2.76 -3.94 11.50
C LEU A 469 -2.01 -3.87 10.17
N SER A 470 -2.69 -4.09 9.03
CA SER A 470 -2.02 -4.09 7.72
C SER A 470 -1.44 -2.72 7.35
N VAL A 471 -2.13 -1.64 7.74
CA VAL A 471 -1.70 -0.26 7.49
C VAL A 471 -0.53 0.11 8.41
N ARG A 472 -0.60 -0.21 9.71
CA ARG A 472 0.55 -0.04 10.63
C ARG A 472 1.79 -0.74 10.11
N MET A 473 1.60 -1.97 9.63
CA MET A 473 2.63 -2.82 9.06
C MET A 473 3.22 -2.26 7.77
N ALA A 474 2.41 -1.63 6.92
CA ALA A 474 2.86 -0.93 5.72
C ALA A 474 3.63 0.36 6.07
N ALA A 475 3.16 1.14 7.04
CA ALA A 475 3.85 2.35 7.50
C ALA A 475 5.24 2.04 8.09
N LEU A 476 5.34 1.01 8.95
CA LEU A 476 6.62 0.50 9.45
C LEU A 476 7.55 0.05 8.31
N GLN A 477 6.99 -0.53 7.24
CA GLN A 477 7.79 -0.92 6.08
C GLN A 477 8.37 0.31 5.36
N VAL A 478 7.60 1.39 5.19
CA VAL A 478 8.12 2.65 4.62
C VAL A 478 9.27 3.19 5.47
N ILE A 479 9.10 3.21 6.79
CA ILE A 479 10.15 3.65 7.73
C ILE A 479 11.39 2.75 7.63
N ASN A 480 11.23 1.43 7.56
CA ASN A 480 12.36 0.50 7.37
C ASN A 480 13.13 0.81 6.09
N THR A 481 12.43 1.04 4.97
CA THR A 481 13.06 1.37 3.69
C THR A 481 13.84 2.69 3.77
N PHE A 482 13.36 3.66 4.55
CA PHE A 482 14.14 4.87 4.84
C PHE A 482 15.41 4.59 5.65
N LEU A 483 15.36 3.71 6.66
CA LEU A 483 16.49 3.46 7.56
C LEU A 483 17.56 2.55 6.93
N LEU A 484 17.17 1.64 6.05
CA LEU A 484 18.08 0.68 5.41
C LEU A 484 19.21 1.41 4.64
N ASP A 485 20.47 1.07 4.89
CA ASP A 485 21.64 1.67 4.23
C ASP A 485 21.79 3.20 4.35
N SER A 486 21.26 3.80 5.43
CA SER A 486 21.13 5.26 5.56
C SER A 486 22.08 5.95 6.53
N CYS A 487 23.01 5.20 7.15
CA CYS A 487 24.01 5.73 8.10
C CYS A 487 24.68 7.03 7.63
N LYS A 488 25.07 7.14 6.36
CA LYS A 488 25.74 8.35 5.81
C LYS A 488 24.89 9.62 5.92
N VAL A 489 23.57 9.52 5.74
CA VAL A 489 22.66 10.67 5.83
C VAL A 489 22.27 10.91 7.29
N LEU A 490 21.95 9.85 8.03
CA LEU A 490 21.48 9.97 9.43
C LEU A 490 22.57 10.46 10.39
N THR A 491 23.86 10.29 10.07
CA THR A 491 24.98 10.86 10.86
C THR A 491 25.08 12.40 10.79
N LEU A 492 24.33 13.03 9.87
CA LEU A 492 24.16 14.49 9.81
C LEU A 492 23.14 15.01 10.82
N ALA A 493 22.34 14.13 11.43
CA ALA A 493 21.36 14.52 12.43
C ALA A 493 22.04 15.13 13.67
N VAL A 494 21.52 16.28 14.11
CA VAL A 494 22.00 17.02 15.28
C VAL A 494 20.80 17.61 15.98
N GLU A 495 20.72 17.46 17.30
CA GLU A 495 19.57 17.98 18.04
C GLU A 495 19.81 19.36 18.68
N SER A 496 21.07 19.76 18.88
CA SER A 496 21.42 21.07 19.41
C SER A 496 21.55 22.10 18.27
N GLU A 497 20.76 23.17 18.33
CA GLU A 497 21.00 24.34 17.49
C GLU A 497 22.13 25.19 18.09
N GLY A 498 23.10 25.59 17.26
CA GLY A 498 23.84 26.82 17.53
C GLY A 498 22.89 28.02 17.45
N LYS A 499 23.31 29.22 17.88
CA LYS A 499 22.53 30.48 17.81
C LYS A 499 22.20 30.88 16.35
N SER A 500 21.34 30.15 15.67
CA SER A 500 20.98 30.35 14.26
C SER A 500 19.46 30.47 14.15
N SER A 501 18.98 31.40 13.33
CA SER A 501 17.55 31.62 13.07
C SER A 501 16.96 30.66 12.03
N TYR A 502 17.76 29.75 11.47
CA TYR A 502 17.37 28.82 10.40
C TYR A 502 17.49 27.37 10.87
N THR A 503 16.40 26.60 10.72
CA THR A 503 16.43 25.15 10.98
C THR A 503 17.17 24.44 9.85
N THR A 504 18.32 23.84 10.19
CA THR A 504 19.07 23.04 9.20
C THR A 504 18.40 21.69 8.96
N LEU A 505 18.63 21.08 7.81
CA LEU A 505 18.17 19.71 7.52
C LEU A 505 18.62 18.71 8.61
N GLY A 506 19.86 18.85 9.10
CA GLY A 506 20.38 18.04 10.20
C GLY A 506 19.60 18.22 11.50
N HIS A 507 19.13 19.44 11.79
CA HIS A 507 18.26 19.71 12.93
C HIS A 507 16.88 19.06 12.78
N GLN A 508 16.25 19.21 11.62
CA GLN A 508 14.97 18.55 11.33
C GLN A 508 15.06 17.03 11.40
N LEU A 509 16.16 16.45 10.91
CA LEU A 509 16.46 15.02 11.06
C LEU A 509 16.63 14.63 12.54
N GLY A 510 17.37 15.42 13.33
CA GLY A 510 17.54 15.16 14.78
C GLY A 510 16.22 15.15 15.55
N VAL A 511 15.36 16.14 15.32
CA VAL A 511 14.03 16.24 15.93
C VAL A 511 13.15 15.05 15.51
N SER A 512 13.07 14.76 14.22
CA SER A 512 12.22 13.67 13.71
C SER A 512 12.71 12.28 14.11
N LEU A 513 14.03 12.05 14.26
CA LEU A 513 14.58 10.78 14.76
C LEU A 513 14.28 10.55 16.24
N ARG A 514 14.36 11.59 17.07
CA ARG A 514 13.94 11.51 18.48
C ARG A 514 12.45 11.19 18.59
N GLU A 515 11.63 11.82 17.76
CA GLU A 515 10.19 11.53 17.74
C GLU A 515 9.91 10.12 17.22
N LEU A 516 10.69 9.64 16.23
CA LEU A 516 10.62 8.25 15.77
C LEU A 516 10.99 7.26 16.88
N HIS A 517 12.03 7.53 17.67
CA HIS A 517 12.38 6.72 18.85
C HIS A 517 11.22 6.63 19.84
N ARG A 518 10.59 7.77 20.14
CA ARG A 518 9.42 7.83 21.03
C ARG A 518 8.25 7.05 20.45
N CYS A 519 7.96 7.24 19.17
CA CYS A 519 6.90 6.55 18.45
C CYS A 519 7.08 5.03 18.48
N LEU A 520 8.26 4.52 18.12
CA LEU A 520 8.51 3.07 18.09
C LEU A 520 8.46 2.45 19.48
N ALA A 521 8.94 3.15 20.52
CA ALA A 521 8.81 2.69 21.90
C ALA A 521 7.34 2.59 22.33
N LEU A 522 6.53 3.60 22.03
CA LEU A 522 5.09 3.58 22.31
C LEU A 522 4.36 2.49 21.53
N ALA A 523 4.68 2.33 20.24
CA ALA A 523 4.12 1.28 19.39
C ALA A 523 4.47 -0.12 19.92
N LEU A 524 5.71 -0.31 20.39
CA LEU A 524 6.14 -1.58 20.98
C LEU A 524 5.32 -1.95 22.22
N LEU A 525 5.00 -0.96 23.07
CA LEU A 525 4.25 -1.19 24.31
C LEU A 525 2.74 -1.36 24.11
N SER A 526 2.17 -0.75 23.08
CA SER A 526 0.73 -0.82 22.81
C SER A 526 0.33 -1.97 21.89
N GLU A 527 1.27 -2.55 21.15
CA GLU A 527 0.99 -3.55 20.13
C GLU A 527 0.67 -4.93 20.73
N LYS A 528 -0.40 -5.53 20.21
CA LYS A 528 -0.93 -6.83 20.67
C LYS A 528 -0.54 -7.97 19.73
N PHE A 529 -0.25 -7.67 18.47
CA PHE A 529 0.05 -8.68 17.46
C PHE A 529 1.56 -9.00 17.42
N PRO A 530 1.96 -10.27 17.62
CA PRO A 530 3.38 -10.65 17.63
C PRO A 530 4.12 -10.31 16.33
N SER A 531 3.45 -10.38 15.18
CA SER A 531 4.03 -10.03 13.89
C SER A 531 4.40 -8.54 13.79
N ALA A 532 3.58 -7.66 14.36
CA ALA A 532 3.87 -6.23 14.43
C ALA A 532 4.92 -5.91 15.49
N LEU A 533 4.93 -6.61 16.64
CA LEU A 533 6.02 -6.50 17.62
C LEU A 533 7.38 -6.83 16.98
N VAL A 534 7.47 -7.94 16.24
CA VAL A 534 8.69 -8.32 15.52
C VAL A 534 9.09 -7.23 14.53
N ARG A 535 8.15 -6.69 13.76
CA ARG A 535 8.46 -5.63 12.79
C ARG A 535 8.95 -4.36 13.46
N THR A 536 8.28 -3.91 14.52
CA THR A 536 8.69 -2.75 15.31
C THR A 536 10.08 -2.94 15.91
N LEU A 537 10.40 -4.11 16.45
CA LEU A 537 11.74 -4.45 16.96
C LEU A 537 12.81 -4.38 15.87
N LYS A 538 12.53 -4.92 14.67
CA LYS A 538 13.44 -4.79 13.52
C LYS A 538 13.64 -3.34 13.08
N THR A 539 12.58 -2.53 13.10
CA THR A 539 12.69 -1.10 12.78
C THR A 539 13.53 -0.36 13.81
N ILE A 540 13.38 -0.70 15.10
CA ILE A 540 14.21 -0.18 16.19
C ILE A 540 15.67 -0.60 16.00
N GLU A 541 15.94 -1.86 15.67
CA GLU A 541 17.28 -2.39 15.42
C GLU A 541 17.98 -1.58 14.32
N LEU A 542 17.32 -1.42 13.16
CA LEU A 542 17.84 -0.62 12.05
C LEU A 542 18.06 0.84 12.43
N LEU A 543 17.18 1.42 13.25
CA LEU A 543 17.32 2.79 13.74
C LEU A 543 18.59 2.93 14.57
N VAL A 544 18.83 2.00 15.50
CA VAL A 544 20.01 1.97 16.37
C VAL A 544 21.29 1.80 15.57
N GLU A 545 21.29 0.97 14.54
CA GLU A 545 22.48 0.72 13.72
C GLU A 545 22.89 1.90 12.84
N ASN A 546 21.93 2.74 12.44
CA ASN A 546 22.18 3.80 11.47
C ASN A 546 22.31 5.20 12.09
N VAL A 547 21.89 5.41 13.34
CA VAL A 547 21.87 6.72 14.00
C VAL A 547 23.14 6.94 14.84
N ASN A 548 23.72 8.14 14.73
CA ASN A 548 24.82 8.56 15.60
C ASN A 548 24.31 9.23 16.88
N TYR A 549 24.24 8.46 17.96
CA TYR A 549 23.78 8.92 19.27
C TYR A 549 24.68 9.96 19.94
N SER A 550 25.93 10.15 19.51
CA SER A 550 26.81 11.15 20.13
C SER A 550 26.41 12.59 19.84
N LYS A 551 25.50 12.82 18.88
CA LYS A 551 25.02 14.14 18.45
C LYS A 551 23.54 14.40 18.81
N LEU A 552 22.90 13.41 19.43
CA LEU A 552 21.50 13.49 19.89
C LEU A 552 21.46 13.71 21.40
N GLN A 553 20.31 14.13 21.92
CA GLN A 553 20.14 14.28 23.37
C GLN A 553 20.24 12.90 24.07
N PRO A 554 20.93 12.83 25.23
CA PRO A 554 21.01 11.60 26.00
C PRO A 554 19.64 11.20 26.56
N GLY A 555 19.49 9.92 26.86
CA GLY A 555 18.26 9.34 27.44
C GLY A 555 17.44 8.52 26.44
N LEU A 556 17.74 8.61 25.14
CA LEU A 556 17.07 7.82 24.10
C LEU A 556 17.35 6.33 24.26
N LEU A 557 18.61 5.96 24.47
CA LEU A 557 19.02 4.56 24.60
C LEU A 557 18.53 3.95 25.91
N SER A 558 18.56 4.72 27.01
CA SER A 558 18.11 4.29 28.32
C SER A 558 16.62 3.95 28.32
N LYS A 559 15.80 4.80 27.70
CA LYS A 559 14.36 4.55 27.52
C LYS A 559 14.15 3.32 26.64
N LEU A 560 14.88 3.22 25.53
CA LEU A 560 14.76 2.09 24.61
C LEU A 560 15.06 0.75 25.30
N VAL A 561 16.21 0.63 25.96
CA VAL A 561 16.61 -0.56 26.71
C VAL A 561 15.59 -0.92 27.78
N THR A 562 15.05 0.10 28.47
CA THR A 562 14.02 -0.09 29.50
C THR A 562 12.74 -0.71 28.95
N HIS A 563 12.34 -0.38 27.72
CA HIS A 563 11.15 -0.95 27.10
C HIS A 563 11.43 -2.31 26.46
N VAL A 564 12.55 -2.45 25.74
CA VAL A 564 12.90 -3.68 25.01
C VAL A 564 13.17 -4.86 25.96
N LYS A 565 13.72 -4.61 27.16
CA LYS A 565 14.03 -5.68 28.14
C LYS A 565 12.83 -6.57 28.48
N TYR A 566 11.61 -6.03 28.49
CA TYR A 566 10.40 -6.79 28.79
C TYR A 566 10.11 -7.85 27.71
N PHE A 567 10.47 -7.56 26.46
CA PHE A 567 10.24 -8.44 25.32
C PHE A 567 11.28 -9.56 25.21
N MET A 568 12.40 -9.49 25.94
CA MET A 568 13.37 -10.59 26.04
C MET A 568 12.79 -11.81 26.76
N ARG A 569 11.71 -11.64 27.54
CA ARG A 569 10.98 -12.72 28.23
C ARG A 569 9.59 -12.97 27.62
N TYR A 570 9.33 -12.45 26.42
CA TYR A 570 8.04 -12.60 25.74
C TYR A 570 7.75 -14.07 25.42
N LYS A 571 6.46 -14.46 25.33
CA LYS A 571 6.06 -15.88 25.19
C LYS A 571 6.54 -16.49 23.85
N GLU A 572 6.44 -15.78 22.73
CA GLU A 572 6.93 -16.25 21.43
C GLU A 572 8.45 -16.08 21.28
N ALA A 573 9.13 -17.15 20.86
CA ALA A 573 10.58 -17.17 20.67
C ALA A 573 11.07 -16.17 19.62
N VAL A 574 10.28 -15.94 18.57
CA VAL A 574 10.64 -14.99 17.49
C VAL A 574 10.70 -13.56 18.03
N VAL A 575 9.77 -13.15 18.91
CA VAL A 575 9.80 -11.81 19.53
C VAL A 575 11.02 -11.68 20.43
N ARG A 576 11.31 -12.70 21.26
CA ARG A 576 12.52 -12.71 22.10
C ARG A 576 13.79 -12.54 21.27
N ALA A 577 13.94 -13.31 20.19
CA ALA A 577 15.11 -13.25 19.32
C ALA A 577 15.33 -11.84 18.75
N ASN A 578 14.27 -11.17 18.28
CA ASN A 578 14.38 -9.80 17.77
C ASN A 578 14.67 -8.78 18.89
N ALA A 579 14.14 -8.99 20.10
CA ALA A 579 14.47 -8.14 21.25
C ALA A 579 15.94 -8.27 21.66
N PHE A 580 16.50 -9.50 21.63
CA PHE A 580 17.93 -9.72 21.82
C PHE A 580 18.76 -9.04 20.72
N SER A 581 18.32 -9.09 19.46
CA SER A 581 19.00 -8.42 18.34
C SER A 581 19.13 -6.92 18.59
N VAL A 582 18.04 -6.26 18.99
CA VAL A 582 18.06 -4.83 19.37
C VAL A 582 19.06 -4.55 20.48
N MET A 583 19.08 -5.37 21.54
CA MET A 583 20.02 -5.20 22.65
C MET A 583 21.47 -5.35 22.19
N VAL A 584 21.76 -6.30 21.30
CA VAL A 584 23.08 -6.45 20.68
C VAL A 584 23.45 -5.21 19.86
N SER A 585 22.55 -4.70 19.03
CA SER A 585 22.81 -3.49 18.23
C SER A 585 23.07 -2.26 19.12
N VAL A 586 22.41 -2.15 20.28
CA VAL A 586 22.72 -1.10 21.28
C VAL A 586 24.14 -1.24 21.83
N LEU A 587 24.59 -2.47 22.14
CA LEU A 587 25.97 -2.71 22.60
C LEU A 587 27.02 -2.40 21.53
N MET A 588 26.65 -2.50 20.25
CA MET A 588 27.54 -2.29 19.11
C MET A 588 27.64 -0.82 18.65
N ILE A 589 26.95 0.12 19.32
CA ILE A 589 26.97 1.55 18.97
C ILE A 589 28.41 2.10 18.97
N LYS A 590 28.74 2.88 17.93
CA LYS A 590 30.02 3.60 17.78
C LYS A 590 29.79 5.05 17.32
N PRO A 591 30.48 6.05 17.88
CA PRO A 591 31.37 5.96 19.04
C PRO A 591 30.60 5.61 20.32
N GLN A 592 31.30 5.04 21.31
CA GLN A 592 30.70 4.69 22.60
C GLN A 592 30.27 5.98 23.32
N VAL A 593 28.99 6.05 23.68
CA VAL A 593 28.39 7.19 24.40
C VAL A 593 28.37 6.92 25.91
N GLU A 594 28.51 7.97 26.73
CA GLU A 594 28.50 7.81 28.20
C GLU A 594 27.23 7.15 28.71
N GLU A 595 26.08 7.45 28.09
CA GLU A 595 24.80 6.81 28.39
C GLU A 595 24.88 5.27 28.32
N LEU A 596 25.61 4.73 27.35
CA LEU A 596 25.77 3.28 27.20
C LEU A 596 26.66 2.70 28.31
N ARG A 597 27.70 3.42 28.74
CA ARG A 597 28.55 3.03 29.87
C ARG A 597 27.76 3.00 31.17
N ASP A 598 26.96 4.04 31.41
CA ASP A 598 26.08 4.13 32.58
C ASP A 598 25.06 2.98 32.60
N LEU A 599 24.48 2.64 31.45
CA LEU A 599 23.58 1.49 31.34
C LEU A 599 24.28 0.19 31.72
N LEU A 600 25.48 -0.07 31.18
CA LEU A 600 26.24 -1.28 31.49
C LEU A 600 26.59 -1.37 32.98
N LEU A 601 27.00 -0.26 33.60
CA LEU A 601 27.31 -0.20 35.04
C LEU A 601 26.09 -0.53 35.90
N ARG A 602 24.89 -0.04 35.53
CA ARG A 602 23.64 -0.36 36.23
C ARG A 602 23.28 -1.85 36.19
N TYR A 603 23.71 -2.58 35.15
CA TYR A 603 23.52 -4.03 35.06
C TYR A 603 24.64 -4.84 35.75
N GLN A 604 25.80 -4.22 36.04
CA GLN A 604 26.91 -4.88 36.75
C GLN A 604 26.72 -4.95 38.26
N THR A 605 25.95 -4.05 38.87
CA THR A 605 25.62 -4.14 40.29
C THR A 605 24.53 -5.17 40.52
N PRO A 606 24.82 -6.38 41.06
CA PRO A 606 23.76 -7.23 41.55
C PRO A 606 23.09 -6.48 42.70
N THR A 607 21.77 -6.32 42.65
CA THR A 607 20.98 -5.86 43.79
C THR A 607 21.03 -6.94 44.88
N ILE A 608 22.16 -7.04 45.59
CA ILE A 608 22.24 -7.73 46.87
C ILE A 608 21.92 -6.68 47.93
N THR A 609 20.63 -6.37 48.07
CA THR A 609 20.10 -5.74 49.28
C THR A 609 18.68 -6.23 49.52
N ALA A 610 18.59 -7.19 50.45
CA ALA A 610 17.41 -7.73 51.13
C ALA A 610 16.35 -8.47 50.28
N PRO A 611 15.74 -9.56 50.82
CA PRO A 611 14.67 -10.27 50.12
C PRO A 611 13.47 -9.33 49.95
N PRO A 612 12.87 -9.24 48.75
CA PRO A 612 11.59 -8.58 48.61
C PRO A 612 10.57 -9.38 49.43
N ALA A 613 9.80 -8.68 50.28
CA ALA A 613 8.55 -9.24 50.78
C ALA A 613 7.78 -9.82 49.59
N VAL A 614 7.34 -11.06 49.73
CA VAL A 614 6.57 -11.79 48.72
C VAL A 614 5.32 -10.96 48.39
N LEU A 615 5.42 -10.14 47.35
CA LEU A 615 4.26 -9.65 46.64
C LEU A 615 3.85 -10.80 45.71
N PRO A 616 2.59 -11.26 45.78
CA PRO A 616 2.12 -12.30 44.88
C PRO A 616 2.26 -11.80 43.43
N PRO A 617 2.47 -12.71 42.47
CA PRO A 617 2.56 -12.32 41.07
C PRO A 617 1.26 -11.60 40.68
N PRO A 618 1.31 -10.43 40.02
CA PRO A 618 0.11 -9.92 39.38
C PRO A 618 -0.25 -10.94 38.30
N SER A 619 -1.40 -11.58 38.48
CA SER A 619 -2.08 -12.29 37.41
C SER A 619 -2.11 -11.38 36.18
N MET A 620 -1.71 -11.91 35.02
CA MET A 620 -1.84 -11.23 33.73
C MET A 620 -3.32 -11.13 33.30
N GLU A 621 -4.18 -10.67 34.20
CA GLU A 621 -5.60 -10.40 33.98
C GLU A 621 -6.00 -8.97 34.37
N GLU A 622 -5.11 -8.16 34.95
CA GLU A 622 -5.41 -6.74 35.15
C GLU A 622 -5.10 -5.92 33.90
N GLU A 623 -6.17 -5.56 33.18
CA GLU A 623 -6.16 -4.45 32.23
C GLU A 623 -5.70 -3.16 32.95
N VAL A 624 -4.41 -2.84 32.84
CA VAL A 624 -3.93 -1.53 33.25
C VAL A 624 -4.49 -0.50 32.26
N PRO A 625 -5.33 0.46 32.68
CA PRO A 625 -5.97 1.38 31.75
C PRO A 625 -4.94 2.23 31.02
N PHE A 626 -5.17 2.41 29.71
CA PHE A 626 -4.40 3.22 28.76
C PHE A 626 -3.97 4.61 29.30
N VAL A 627 -4.70 5.15 30.28
CA VAL A 627 -4.48 6.43 30.96
C VAL A 627 -3.17 6.47 31.78
N VAL A 628 -2.73 5.34 32.35
CA VAL A 628 -1.48 5.30 33.16
C VAL A 628 -0.25 5.46 32.27
N TRP A 629 -0.27 4.90 31.06
CA TRP A 629 0.80 5.04 30.07
C TRP A 629 0.86 6.45 29.46
N LEU A 630 -0.30 7.10 29.27
CA LEU A 630 -0.36 8.48 28.78
C LEU A 630 0.32 9.48 29.76
N LYS A 631 0.19 9.24 31.08
CA LYS A 631 0.81 10.10 32.11
C LYS A 631 2.33 9.96 32.18
N LEU A 632 2.88 8.79 31.87
CA LEU A 632 4.34 8.57 31.85
C LEU A 632 5.04 9.13 30.60
N GLY A 633 4.28 9.44 29.54
CA GLY A 633 4.79 9.98 28.27
C GLY A 633 4.77 11.51 28.11
N LEU A 634 4.19 12.25 29.07
CA LEU A 634 4.04 13.72 29.02
C LEU A 634 5.00 14.48 29.95
N GLY A 635 6.06 13.82 30.43
CA GLY A 635 7.13 14.46 31.19
C GLY A 635 8.10 15.24 30.31
N THR A 636 7.98 16.58 30.36
CA THR A 636 8.90 17.64 29.94
C THR A 636 9.09 17.89 28.43
N GLY A 637 8.39 18.92 27.95
CA GLY A 637 9.00 20.00 27.17
C GLY A 637 8.80 19.98 25.66
N PHE A 638 7.57 20.14 25.18
CA PHE A 638 7.22 21.00 24.03
C PHE A 638 5.73 21.35 24.15
N SER A 639 5.41 22.64 24.02
CA SER A 639 4.07 23.19 24.18
C SER A 639 3.06 22.55 23.20
N PRO A 640 1.82 22.25 23.62
CA PRO A 640 0.70 22.14 22.70
C PRO A 640 0.34 23.55 22.19
N PHE A 641 -0.69 23.70 21.34
CA PHE A 641 -1.25 24.95 20.79
C PHE A 641 -0.72 25.38 19.41
N SER A 642 -1.62 25.37 18.42
CA SER A 642 -2.47 26.55 18.22
C SER A 642 -3.92 26.15 17.90
N TYR A 643 -4.81 26.75 18.67
CA TYR A 643 -6.27 26.76 18.52
C TYR A 643 -6.66 27.35 17.16
N MET A 644 -7.61 26.72 16.45
CA MET A 644 -8.58 27.46 15.64
C MET A 644 -9.88 27.53 16.44
N SER A 645 -10.19 28.76 16.83
CA SER A 645 -11.44 29.21 17.41
C SER A 645 -12.62 28.86 16.52
N HIS A 646 -13.54 28.04 17.04
CA HIS A 646 -14.91 27.98 16.53
C HIS A 646 -15.62 29.30 16.89
N GLN A 647 -15.86 30.13 15.88
CA GLN A 647 -16.90 31.15 15.92
C GLN A 647 -18.25 30.44 15.82
N VAL A 648 -19.00 30.46 16.91
CA VAL A 648 -20.45 30.20 16.93
C VAL A 648 -21.15 31.48 16.42
N PRO A 649 -22.07 31.41 15.45
CA PRO A 649 -22.79 32.59 14.98
C PRO A 649 -23.78 33.09 16.05
N GLY A 650 -23.79 34.41 16.25
CA GLY A 650 -24.56 35.09 17.27
C GLY A 650 -26.06 35.03 17.03
N CYS A 651 -26.80 34.72 18.11
CA CYS A 651 -28.18 35.13 18.27
C CYS A 651 -28.21 36.41 19.10
N HIS A 652 -28.87 37.42 18.52
CA HIS A 652 -29.24 38.69 19.14
C HIS A 652 -29.96 38.51 20.47
N LEU A 653 -29.52 39.24 21.50
CA LEU A 653 -30.42 39.74 22.53
C LEU A 653 -29.93 41.10 23.03
N GLU A 654 -30.83 42.06 22.90
CA GLU A 654 -30.72 43.47 23.23
C GLU A 654 -30.35 43.69 24.71
N ARG A 655 -29.49 44.69 24.97
CA ARG A 655 -29.42 45.35 26.28
C ARG A 655 -29.81 46.81 26.10
N GLN A 656 -31.01 47.14 26.58
CA GLN A 656 -31.36 48.50 26.96
C GLN A 656 -30.79 48.79 28.37
N ASP A 657 -29.96 49.82 28.38
CA ASP A 657 -30.02 50.98 29.28
C ASP A 657 -29.96 50.85 30.81
N THR A 658 -28.84 51.42 31.30
CA THR A 658 -28.76 52.48 32.32
C THR A 658 -28.88 52.17 33.83
N THR A 659 -27.72 52.38 34.46
CA THR A 659 -27.46 53.16 35.69
C THR A 659 -27.68 52.56 37.08
N PRO A 660 -26.90 53.03 38.08
CA PRO A 660 -26.34 52.16 39.12
C PRO A 660 -26.97 52.37 40.50
N GLY A 661 -26.83 51.34 41.33
CA GLY A 661 -27.05 51.33 42.78
C GLY A 661 -26.44 50.08 43.36
#